data_AF-A0A075GFX6-F1
#
_entry.id   AF-A0A075GFX6-F1
#
_cell.length_a   1.000
_cell.length_b   1.000
_cell.length_c   1.000
_cell.angle_alpha   90.00
_cell.angle_beta   90.00
_cell.angle_gamma   90.00
#
_symmetry.space_group_name_H-M   'P 1'
#
loop_
_entity.id
_entity.type
_entity.pdbx_description
1 polymer ?
#
loop_
_entity_poly.entity_id
_entity_poly.type
_entity_poly.pdbx_seq_one_letter_code
_entity_poly.pdbx_strand_id
1 'polypeptide(L)'
;EDFNCPAFHVFRASATIKRNIVTGVAGDAIRAIGALLDVQDNQFNVGGEGAKIVDHDHTYASLAFFSGNQWLGVSDIVYNITKSSVTVQSETIPQTTGGPNSSTPVQLVWDRGEAYEYNNWDNQVLLPPTTSIPPVDFPLSLQAVNNSTVFTFANMSGLSLSKIEIGASPSVWSVQVREAALVRIRATVGGIRVPGATILIEDAHGNDLYNMQTDTQGFAPWVALPSDFHLDIRGNGNNPDGFADDVGEDSCSDGIDNDGDLLYDLDDPDCNAGAGTRELSKYFVTAYKFGKGYHKSSFNLTGTYEDTLAMTNLKPTVVVTQSDGHSFIRNINFTGYAWDGNIGTGVFATAEQAQWEQQGAVQRIEVKTPDSSSWVDVRYAVDDSGTNGEVTRNNRPFKNWHFEYDMADQPEGDYTFDFRAYDGVDYSPIVTKTIKLNTNPPTINVASPVNGSMHNSGKVVFSGTASDAYNGALGSDIQEIHFRMSSPTWVTTTTSIARPLDSQGNPIGALSEWSWEWDFSVMPRIRETWTFVIWASDSGFCLEDIDTCDTVTLVLDIDNSNAAPVISLLAPYEDETISASHETVISGIARDTDGEVSRVEIRIRDPQDALRELPNAPPYVTVIESNGLWSTTWDTSNMIHDFHYLISARSFDGHSYSEWVEVEVIIHNPLDANNRAPVFNSTDWVGEVIIFCEEGSQDLGRCGDGGSVVLPPFFSDADGDLLDYDVYDDPEIIANSDLQHDELCADLISIDIYGKVTYDPVGMSFHTTDIDLWSCEGMKFMARDGSSNAYTMNVDFIVRAVSFSVERIDGINEINAGDTAIFTGQGRPGVEVVARSSNTGLRLNNTIVSEDGTWIMTIQSNKLESGVNDVAFEYGGDSTGQSLSVQVGATAQESALGWVLWAILALVVLAGLGGVFMFFFVEFEDEPEIGDIEAQETVEEDPYAWGKANQADAQAQVAAPAQPVAEPQPTYPGWKWDPETNQWIPE
;
A
#
# COMPACT_ATOMS: atom_id res chain seq x y z
N GLU A 1 -89.80 37.16 -32.32
CA GLU A 1 -90.14 38.28 -33.22
C GLU A 1 -89.54 37.96 -34.58
N ASP A 2 -90.09 38.50 -35.68
CA ASP A 2 -89.46 38.36 -36.98
C ASP A 2 -88.27 39.32 -37.05
N PHE A 3 -87.05 38.77 -37.15
CA PHE A 3 -85.83 39.56 -37.37
C PHE A 3 -85.12 39.04 -38.63
N ASN A 4 -84.50 39.93 -39.39
CA ASN A 4 -83.74 39.54 -40.56
C ASN A 4 -82.51 38.75 -40.12
N CYS A 5 -82.38 37.50 -40.57
CA CYS A 5 -81.23 36.65 -40.22
C CYS A 5 -79.91 37.29 -40.70
N PRO A 6 -78.86 37.32 -39.86
CA PRO A 6 -77.54 37.75 -40.28
C PRO A 6 -76.88 36.70 -41.19
N ALA A 7 -75.84 37.08 -41.94
CA ALA A 7 -75.13 36.13 -42.82
C ALA A 7 -74.36 35.07 -42.02
N PHE A 8 -73.74 35.49 -40.91
CA PHE A 8 -73.10 34.63 -39.92
C PHE A 8 -73.68 34.93 -38.54
N HIS A 9 -74.09 33.88 -37.80
CA HIS A 9 -74.50 33.98 -36.40
C HIS A 9 -73.59 33.06 -35.58
N VAL A 10 -72.76 33.65 -34.72
CA VAL A 10 -71.77 32.94 -33.89
C VAL A 10 -72.17 33.13 -32.43
N PHE A 11 -72.54 32.05 -31.76
CA PHE A 11 -73.12 32.07 -30.42
C PHE A 11 -72.34 31.10 -29.53
N ARG A 12 -71.63 31.62 -28.52
CA ARG A 12 -70.77 30.85 -27.59
C ARG A 12 -69.85 29.82 -28.29
N ALA A 13 -69.27 30.25 -29.39
CA ALA A 13 -68.45 29.43 -30.29
C ALA A 13 -67.22 30.21 -30.78
N SER A 14 -66.22 29.47 -31.29
CA SER A 14 -65.07 30.02 -31.99
C SER A 14 -65.25 29.89 -33.51
N ALA A 15 -64.95 30.94 -34.27
CA ALA A 15 -65.16 30.95 -35.73
C ALA A 15 -64.04 31.66 -36.50
N THR A 16 -63.51 31.00 -37.54
CA THR A 16 -62.62 31.60 -38.53
C THR A 16 -63.38 31.83 -39.83
N ILE A 17 -63.57 33.09 -40.22
CA ILE A 17 -64.35 33.52 -41.39
C ILE A 17 -63.40 34.27 -42.32
N LYS A 18 -62.77 33.57 -43.27
CA LYS A 18 -61.75 34.16 -44.16
C LYS A 18 -62.13 34.05 -45.64
N ARG A 19 -61.98 35.16 -46.40
CA ARG A 19 -62.09 35.24 -47.89
C ARG A 19 -63.47 34.89 -48.49
N ASN A 20 -64.55 35.20 -47.79
CA ASN A 20 -65.92 34.99 -48.26
C ASN A 20 -66.44 36.19 -49.07
N ILE A 21 -67.42 35.93 -49.95
CA ILE A 21 -68.21 36.98 -50.62
C ILE A 21 -69.68 36.77 -50.23
N VAL A 22 -70.23 37.72 -49.47
CA VAL A 22 -71.61 37.71 -48.96
C VAL A 22 -72.43 38.74 -49.71
N THR A 23 -73.58 38.34 -50.26
CA THR A 23 -74.50 39.23 -50.99
C THR A 23 -75.96 38.87 -50.74
N GLY A 24 -76.84 39.87 -50.77
CA GLY A 24 -78.29 39.67 -50.74
C GLY A 24 -78.89 39.35 -49.36
N VAL A 25 -78.14 39.62 -48.29
CA VAL A 25 -78.59 39.42 -46.90
C VAL A 25 -79.27 40.71 -46.41
N ALA A 26 -80.50 40.59 -45.91
CA ALA A 26 -81.28 41.73 -45.41
C ALA A 26 -81.07 42.03 -43.90
N GLY A 27 -80.39 41.14 -43.19
CA GLY A 27 -79.93 41.35 -41.81
C GLY A 27 -78.46 41.76 -41.77
N ASP A 28 -77.85 41.61 -40.61
CA ASP A 28 -76.44 41.96 -40.37
C ASP A 28 -75.48 41.05 -41.17
N ALA A 29 -74.22 41.44 -41.35
CA ALA A 29 -73.25 40.50 -41.90
C ALA A 29 -72.81 39.47 -40.85
N ILE A 30 -72.42 39.94 -39.67
CA ILE A 30 -71.99 39.10 -38.55
C ILE A 30 -72.78 39.49 -37.30
N ARG A 31 -73.30 38.49 -36.59
CA ARG A 31 -73.80 38.62 -35.22
C ARG A 31 -73.05 37.66 -34.31
N ALA A 32 -72.29 38.21 -33.37
CA ALA A 32 -71.47 37.51 -32.40
C ALA A 32 -72.04 37.71 -30.99
N ILE A 33 -72.24 36.62 -30.24
CA ILE A 33 -72.82 36.62 -28.90
C ILE A 33 -71.97 35.71 -28.01
N GLY A 34 -71.18 36.32 -27.11
CA GLY A 34 -70.24 35.64 -26.22
C GLY A 34 -69.25 34.71 -26.95
N ALA A 35 -68.63 35.17 -28.04
CA ALA A 35 -67.96 34.32 -29.04
C ALA A 35 -66.51 34.76 -29.38
N LEU A 36 -65.69 33.85 -29.90
CA LEU A 36 -64.33 34.14 -30.39
C LEU A 36 -64.33 34.19 -31.93
N LEU A 37 -63.87 35.28 -32.55
CA LEU A 37 -63.97 35.46 -34.01
C LEU A 37 -62.66 35.93 -34.64
N ASP A 38 -62.35 35.33 -35.79
CA ASP A 38 -61.25 35.73 -36.67
C ASP A 38 -61.78 35.94 -38.09
N VAL A 39 -61.91 37.20 -38.51
CA VAL A 39 -62.67 37.61 -39.69
C VAL A 39 -61.76 38.39 -40.64
N GLN A 40 -61.29 37.77 -41.73
CA GLN A 40 -60.30 38.41 -42.61
C GLN A 40 -60.60 38.31 -44.11
N ASP A 41 -60.20 39.32 -44.89
CA ASP A 41 -60.28 39.36 -46.35
C ASP A 41 -61.70 39.16 -46.96
N ASN A 42 -62.80 39.35 -46.19
CA ASN A 42 -64.16 39.10 -46.68
C ASN A 42 -64.78 40.32 -47.37
N GLN A 43 -65.68 40.09 -48.32
CA GLN A 43 -66.53 41.12 -48.93
C GLN A 43 -67.98 40.95 -48.45
N PHE A 44 -68.50 41.90 -47.68
CA PHE A 44 -69.87 41.89 -47.16
C PHE A 44 -70.74 42.92 -47.87
N ASN A 45 -71.83 42.46 -48.51
CA ASN A 45 -72.88 43.31 -49.08
C ASN A 45 -74.23 42.95 -48.45
N VAL A 46 -74.61 43.71 -47.41
CA VAL A 46 -75.72 43.40 -46.50
C VAL A 46 -76.59 44.63 -46.23
N GLY A 47 -77.84 44.43 -45.81
CA GLY A 47 -78.79 45.52 -45.52
C GLY A 47 -78.90 45.94 -44.05
N GLY A 48 -78.42 45.14 -43.10
CA GLY A 48 -78.43 45.43 -41.67
C GLY A 48 -77.13 46.09 -41.18
N GLU A 49 -76.75 45.76 -39.94
CA GLU A 49 -75.45 46.16 -39.37
C GLU A 49 -74.28 45.41 -40.03
N GLY A 50 -73.06 45.94 -39.93
CA GLY A 50 -71.85 45.23 -40.38
C GLY A 50 -71.55 44.02 -39.48
N ALA A 51 -70.99 44.28 -38.31
CA ALA A 51 -70.73 43.32 -37.25
C ALA A 51 -71.36 43.79 -35.92
N LYS A 52 -72.30 42.99 -35.41
CA LYS A 52 -72.90 43.13 -34.08
C LYS A 52 -72.22 42.19 -33.11
N ILE A 53 -71.55 42.72 -32.09
CA ILE A 53 -70.61 41.97 -31.24
C ILE A 53 -70.93 42.24 -29.77
N VAL A 54 -71.61 41.29 -29.12
CA VAL A 54 -72.19 41.49 -27.78
C VAL A 54 -71.82 40.37 -26.81
N ASP A 55 -72.05 40.63 -25.52
CA ASP A 55 -71.96 39.64 -24.46
C ASP A 55 -73.09 38.60 -24.50
N HIS A 56 -72.87 37.48 -23.81
CA HIS A 56 -73.90 36.52 -23.45
C HIS A 56 -74.20 36.61 -21.94
N ASP A 57 -75.47 36.87 -21.60
CA ASP A 57 -76.00 36.94 -20.22
C ASP A 57 -75.13 37.78 -19.26
N HIS A 58 -74.57 38.90 -19.71
CA HIS A 58 -73.70 39.78 -18.92
C HIS A 58 -72.50 39.08 -18.25
N THR A 59 -72.08 37.93 -18.79
CA THR A 59 -71.08 37.03 -18.20
C THR A 59 -69.95 36.70 -19.18
N TYR A 60 -70.27 36.48 -20.47
CA TYR A 60 -69.27 36.08 -21.47
C TYR A 60 -69.13 37.14 -22.57
N ALA A 61 -67.95 37.77 -22.67
CA ALA A 61 -67.59 38.66 -23.78
C ALA A 61 -67.56 37.94 -25.12
N SER A 62 -67.72 38.71 -26.19
CA SER A 62 -67.08 38.36 -27.45
C SER A 62 -65.66 38.95 -27.52
N LEU A 63 -64.73 38.22 -28.15
CA LEU A 63 -63.38 38.69 -28.50
C LEU A 63 -63.18 38.46 -29.99
N ALA A 64 -62.91 39.52 -30.74
CA ALA A 64 -62.91 39.44 -32.20
C ALA A 64 -61.75 40.20 -32.87
N PHE A 65 -61.16 39.58 -33.89
CA PHE A 65 -60.16 40.16 -34.77
C PHE A 65 -60.74 40.32 -36.18
N PHE A 66 -60.64 41.52 -36.74
CA PHE A 66 -61.08 41.87 -38.09
C PHE A 66 -59.91 42.45 -38.89
N SER A 67 -59.67 41.96 -40.11
CA SER A 67 -58.59 42.48 -40.95
C SER A 67 -58.95 42.46 -42.44
N GLY A 68 -58.84 43.62 -43.11
CA GLY A 68 -58.99 43.74 -44.56
C GLY A 68 -60.39 43.45 -45.12
N ASN A 69 -61.45 43.45 -44.30
CA ASN A 69 -62.81 43.24 -44.81
C ASN A 69 -63.33 44.47 -45.57
N GLN A 70 -64.26 44.24 -46.50
CA GLN A 70 -64.92 45.27 -47.30
C GLN A 70 -66.41 45.33 -46.98
N TRP A 71 -66.85 46.45 -46.40
CA TRP A 71 -68.23 46.68 -46.00
C TRP A 71 -69.00 47.46 -47.08
N LEU A 72 -70.08 46.87 -47.59
CA LEU A 72 -70.94 47.41 -48.63
C LEU A 72 -72.41 47.26 -48.23
N GLY A 73 -73.26 48.19 -48.65
CA GLY A 73 -74.72 48.14 -48.42
C GLY A 73 -75.19 48.48 -46.99
N VAL A 74 -74.30 48.37 -45.99
CA VAL A 74 -74.57 48.65 -44.57
C VAL A 74 -75.34 49.96 -44.39
N SER A 75 -76.49 49.89 -43.73
CA SER A 75 -77.49 50.97 -43.74
C SER A 75 -77.38 51.97 -42.59
N ASP A 76 -76.77 51.57 -41.47
CA ASP A 76 -76.73 52.34 -40.22
C ASP A 76 -75.32 52.26 -39.57
N ILE A 77 -75.05 51.19 -38.80
CA ILE A 77 -73.81 50.99 -38.04
C ILE A 77 -72.96 49.84 -38.65
N VAL A 78 -71.64 50.04 -38.76
CA VAL A 78 -70.68 49.02 -39.24
C VAL A 78 -70.17 48.15 -38.08
N TYR A 79 -69.83 48.73 -36.93
CA TYR A 79 -69.46 47.98 -35.72
C TYR A 79 -70.33 48.40 -34.53
N ASN A 80 -71.16 47.48 -34.03
CA ASN A 80 -72.02 47.69 -32.86
C ASN A 80 -71.55 46.75 -31.74
N ILE A 81 -70.94 47.29 -30.69
CA ILE A 81 -70.15 46.52 -29.72
C ILE A 81 -70.66 46.75 -28.29
N THR A 82 -70.84 45.67 -27.54
CA THR A 82 -71.28 45.72 -26.13
C THR A 82 -70.55 44.69 -25.29
N LYS A 83 -69.96 45.13 -24.16
CA LYS A 83 -69.25 44.30 -23.16
C LYS A 83 -68.31 43.26 -23.79
N SER A 84 -67.56 43.69 -24.80
CA SER A 84 -66.76 42.85 -25.69
C SER A 84 -65.50 43.60 -26.12
N SER A 85 -64.48 42.86 -26.57
CA SER A 85 -63.22 43.43 -27.07
C SER A 85 -63.07 43.12 -28.56
N VAL A 86 -62.78 44.15 -29.37
CA VAL A 86 -62.70 44.04 -30.83
C VAL A 86 -61.47 44.78 -31.34
N THR A 87 -60.66 44.09 -32.13
CA THR A 87 -59.52 44.66 -32.86
C THR A 87 -59.81 44.65 -34.36
N VAL A 88 -59.69 45.80 -35.03
CA VAL A 88 -59.97 45.98 -36.46
C VAL A 88 -58.78 46.62 -37.16
N GLN A 89 -58.36 46.09 -38.31
CA GLN A 89 -57.22 46.68 -39.04
C GLN A 89 -57.34 46.68 -40.58
N SER A 90 -56.79 47.72 -41.20
CA SER A 90 -56.64 47.85 -42.66
C SER A 90 -57.95 47.73 -43.45
N GLU A 91 -59.05 48.20 -42.88
CA GLU A 91 -60.37 48.16 -43.53
C GLU A 91 -60.82 49.52 -44.08
N THR A 92 -61.88 49.53 -44.87
CA THR A 92 -62.56 50.76 -45.29
C THR A 92 -63.96 50.80 -44.72
N ILE A 93 -64.22 51.80 -43.87
CA ILE A 93 -65.54 52.09 -43.32
C ILE A 93 -66.31 52.94 -44.35
N PRO A 94 -67.42 52.44 -44.93
CA PRO A 94 -68.23 53.19 -45.87
C PRO A 94 -68.92 54.36 -45.19
N GLN A 95 -69.32 55.37 -45.99
CA GLN A 95 -70.32 56.33 -45.55
C GLN A 95 -71.69 55.65 -45.59
N THR A 96 -72.30 55.42 -44.43
CA THR A 96 -73.62 54.78 -44.32
C THR A 96 -74.72 55.77 -44.69
N THR A 97 -75.75 55.31 -45.40
CA THR A 97 -76.76 56.20 -46.01
C THR A 97 -78.17 55.67 -45.80
N GLY A 98 -78.79 56.05 -44.68
CA GLY A 98 -80.23 55.84 -44.46
C GLY A 98 -80.65 55.69 -43.00
N GLY A 99 -79.75 55.24 -42.12
CA GLY A 99 -80.05 55.03 -40.70
C GLY A 99 -79.93 56.29 -39.81
N PRO A 100 -80.48 56.25 -38.57
CA PRO A 100 -80.38 57.35 -37.61
C PRO A 100 -78.94 57.71 -37.24
N ASN A 101 -78.05 56.72 -37.17
CA ASN A 101 -76.66 56.86 -36.74
C ASN A 101 -75.72 56.96 -37.95
N SER A 102 -76.20 57.48 -39.08
CA SER A 102 -75.44 57.62 -40.34
C SER A 102 -74.21 58.56 -40.28
N SER A 103 -73.96 59.23 -39.15
CA SER A 103 -72.70 59.93 -38.83
C SER A 103 -71.70 59.08 -38.02
N THR A 104 -72.18 58.07 -37.30
CA THR A 104 -71.45 57.29 -36.27
C THR A 104 -71.43 55.80 -36.62
N PRO A 105 -70.62 55.39 -37.63
CA PRO A 105 -70.54 54.00 -38.11
C PRO A 105 -69.95 52.99 -37.09
N VAL A 106 -69.45 53.44 -35.94
CA VAL A 106 -69.04 52.59 -34.82
C VAL A 106 -69.79 53.06 -33.57
N GLN A 107 -70.38 52.14 -32.82
CA GLN A 107 -71.07 52.42 -31.55
C GLN A 107 -70.60 51.43 -30.48
N LEU A 108 -70.20 51.96 -29.33
CA LEU A 108 -69.69 51.23 -28.16
C LEU A 108 -70.61 51.46 -26.97
N VAL A 109 -70.93 50.39 -26.24
CA VAL A 109 -71.91 50.44 -25.14
C VAL A 109 -71.44 49.61 -23.94
N TRP A 110 -71.63 50.14 -22.73
CA TRP A 110 -71.60 49.39 -21.47
C TRP A 110 -72.80 49.79 -20.60
N ASP A 111 -73.75 48.87 -20.36
CA ASP A 111 -75.10 49.19 -19.86
C ASP A 111 -75.35 48.88 -18.36
N ARG A 112 -74.31 48.49 -17.61
CA ARG A 112 -74.40 48.03 -16.20
C ARG A 112 -73.27 48.58 -15.35
N GLY A 113 -73.41 48.53 -14.02
CA GLY A 113 -72.29 48.83 -13.12
C GLY A 113 -71.10 47.90 -13.35
N GLU A 114 -69.92 48.38 -12.97
CA GLU A 114 -68.65 47.62 -12.99
C GLU A 114 -68.71 46.41 -12.04
N ALA A 115 -67.98 45.36 -12.36
CA ALA A 115 -67.76 44.22 -11.47
C ALA A 115 -66.68 44.55 -10.44
N TYR A 116 -66.98 44.32 -9.16
CA TYR A 116 -66.08 44.63 -8.05
C TYR A 116 -66.29 43.65 -6.90
N GLU A 117 -65.32 43.50 -6.01
CA GLU A 117 -65.43 42.65 -4.81
C GLU A 117 -66.72 42.92 -4.01
N TYR A 118 -67.13 44.18 -3.83
CA TYR A 118 -68.32 44.55 -3.05
C TYR A 118 -69.65 44.13 -3.68
N ASN A 119 -69.71 43.85 -4.99
CA ASN A 119 -70.89 43.29 -5.66
C ASN A 119 -70.75 41.79 -5.98
N ASN A 120 -69.72 41.13 -5.44
CA ASN A 120 -69.34 39.74 -5.72
C ASN A 120 -68.98 39.50 -7.21
N TRP A 121 -68.40 40.49 -7.88
CA TRP A 121 -68.04 40.45 -9.30
C TRP A 121 -69.26 40.30 -10.24
N ASP A 122 -70.40 40.88 -9.86
CA ASP A 122 -71.58 40.97 -10.73
C ASP A 122 -71.27 41.82 -11.98
N ASN A 123 -71.70 41.35 -13.16
CA ASN A 123 -71.36 41.90 -14.49
C ASN A 123 -69.90 41.70 -14.94
N GLN A 124 -69.11 40.83 -14.29
CA GLN A 124 -67.75 40.54 -14.76
C GLN A 124 -67.75 39.92 -16.16
N VAL A 125 -66.74 40.26 -16.95
CA VAL A 125 -66.61 39.84 -18.34
C VAL A 125 -65.54 38.75 -18.44
N LEU A 126 -65.99 37.52 -18.73
CA LEU A 126 -65.15 36.36 -18.97
C LEU A 126 -65.13 36.01 -20.46
N LEU A 127 -64.09 35.30 -20.94
CA LEU A 127 -64.17 34.68 -22.26
C LEU A 127 -65.02 33.38 -22.22
N PRO A 128 -65.67 32.99 -23.33
CA PRO A 128 -66.41 31.74 -23.41
C PRO A 128 -65.49 30.52 -23.20
N PRO A 129 -66.01 29.37 -22.71
CA PRO A 129 -65.21 28.14 -22.54
C PRO A 129 -64.55 27.59 -23.82
N THR A 130 -64.91 28.13 -24.99
CA THR A 130 -64.28 27.82 -26.28
C THR A 130 -62.90 28.47 -26.45
N THR A 131 -62.36 29.16 -25.45
CA THR A 131 -60.91 29.42 -25.32
C THR A 131 -60.07 28.14 -25.39
N SER A 132 -60.65 26.99 -25.04
CA SER A 132 -60.05 25.66 -25.24
C SER A 132 -59.85 25.26 -26.72
N ILE A 133 -60.57 25.91 -27.64
CA ILE A 133 -60.46 25.71 -29.10
C ILE A 133 -60.62 27.09 -29.77
N PRO A 134 -59.57 27.94 -29.80
CA PRO A 134 -59.63 29.26 -30.43
C PRO A 134 -59.81 29.14 -31.95
N PRO A 135 -60.11 30.26 -32.65
CA PRO A 135 -60.09 30.30 -34.12
C PRO A 135 -58.73 29.86 -34.69
N VAL A 136 -58.74 29.31 -35.91
CA VAL A 136 -57.52 28.88 -36.61
C VAL A 136 -56.72 30.10 -37.07
N ASP A 137 -55.44 30.12 -36.69
CA ASP A 137 -54.49 31.24 -36.82
C ASP A 137 -54.95 32.52 -36.09
N PHE A 138 -55.70 32.39 -34.98
CA PHE A 138 -56.13 33.55 -34.18
C PHE A 138 -54.92 34.30 -33.62
N PRO A 139 -54.73 35.60 -33.94
CA PRO A 139 -53.51 36.30 -33.59
C PRO A 139 -53.53 36.82 -32.14
N LEU A 140 -54.71 37.19 -31.62
CA LEU A 140 -54.91 37.75 -30.29
C LEU A 140 -54.70 36.70 -29.19
N SER A 141 -54.16 37.13 -28.05
CA SER A 141 -54.17 36.35 -26.83
C SER A 141 -55.61 36.15 -26.31
N LEU A 142 -55.81 35.11 -25.51
CA LEU A 142 -57.12 34.74 -24.98
C LEU A 142 -57.41 35.47 -23.65
N GLN A 143 -57.46 36.79 -23.72
CA GLN A 143 -57.81 37.68 -22.62
C GLN A 143 -58.92 38.67 -23.02
N ALA A 144 -59.60 39.24 -22.02
CA ALA A 144 -60.54 40.34 -22.19
C ALA A 144 -60.33 41.36 -21.08
N VAL A 145 -60.44 42.65 -21.39
CA VAL A 145 -60.39 43.71 -20.39
C VAL A 145 -61.68 43.66 -19.58
N ASN A 146 -61.59 43.21 -18.33
CA ASN A 146 -62.75 43.21 -17.44
C ASN A 146 -63.21 44.65 -17.19
N ASN A 147 -64.52 44.83 -16.96
CA ASN A 147 -65.16 46.14 -16.79
C ASN A 147 -65.08 47.11 -17.98
N SER A 148 -64.65 46.71 -19.19
CA SER A 148 -64.60 47.62 -20.35
C SER A 148 -65.09 47.01 -21.67
N THR A 149 -65.79 47.82 -22.48
CA THR A 149 -66.01 47.57 -23.91
C THR A 149 -64.85 48.19 -24.69
N VAL A 150 -64.03 47.37 -25.36
CA VAL A 150 -62.78 47.84 -26.00
C VAL A 150 -62.88 47.77 -27.52
N PHE A 151 -62.50 48.85 -28.19
CA PHE A 151 -62.37 48.92 -29.64
C PHE A 151 -60.99 49.46 -30.05
N THR A 152 -60.15 48.54 -30.54
CA THR A 152 -58.80 48.84 -31.04
C THR A 152 -58.83 48.92 -32.56
N PHE A 153 -58.30 49.99 -33.17
CA PHE A 153 -58.36 50.17 -34.63
C PHE A 153 -57.06 50.69 -35.25
N ALA A 154 -56.60 50.05 -36.34
CA ALA A 154 -55.36 50.41 -37.03
C ALA A 154 -55.52 50.58 -38.55
N ASN A 155 -54.86 51.58 -39.14
CA ASN A 155 -54.81 51.80 -40.60
C ASN A 155 -56.21 51.83 -41.27
N MET A 156 -57.19 52.46 -40.62
CA MET A 156 -58.59 52.46 -41.04
C MET A 156 -58.89 53.59 -42.04
N SER A 157 -59.48 53.26 -43.18
CA SER A 157 -59.94 54.26 -44.16
C SER A 157 -61.38 54.70 -43.88
N GLY A 158 -61.59 56.00 -43.68
CA GLY A 158 -62.92 56.60 -43.49
C GLY A 158 -63.38 56.73 -42.04
N LEU A 159 -62.65 56.16 -41.08
CA LEU A 159 -62.89 56.27 -39.64
C LEU A 159 -62.07 57.43 -39.02
N SER A 160 -62.49 57.88 -37.85
CA SER A 160 -61.81 58.84 -36.96
C SER A 160 -62.45 58.74 -35.57
N LEU A 161 -61.79 59.20 -34.51
CA LEU A 161 -62.33 59.18 -33.13
C LEU A 161 -63.73 59.84 -33.06
N SER A 162 -63.90 60.98 -33.71
CA SER A 162 -65.16 61.73 -33.95
C SER A 162 -66.30 60.98 -34.67
N LYS A 163 -66.15 59.68 -34.92
CA LYS A 163 -67.13 58.78 -35.56
C LYS A 163 -67.41 57.50 -34.75
N ILE A 164 -66.82 57.40 -33.56
CA ILE A 164 -66.95 56.28 -32.63
C ILE A 164 -67.81 56.77 -31.46
N GLU A 165 -69.08 56.37 -31.45
CA GLU A 165 -70.09 56.82 -30.49
C GLU A 165 -70.05 55.99 -29.21
N ILE A 166 -69.84 56.65 -28.06
CA ILE A 166 -69.85 56.04 -26.73
C ILE A 166 -71.27 56.21 -26.15
N GLY A 167 -72.15 55.24 -26.44
CA GLY A 167 -73.60 55.40 -26.26
C GLY A 167 -74.09 55.25 -24.81
N ALA A 168 -73.43 54.41 -24.01
CA ALA A 168 -73.65 54.33 -22.57
C ALA A 168 -72.34 53.96 -21.87
N SER A 169 -71.97 54.73 -20.85
CA SER A 169 -70.71 54.61 -20.11
C SER A 169 -70.94 55.03 -18.65
N PRO A 170 -71.16 54.08 -17.71
CA PRO A 170 -71.39 54.39 -16.30
C PRO A 170 -70.12 54.75 -15.50
N SER A 171 -68.94 54.52 -16.08
CA SER A 171 -67.64 55.00 -15.58
C SER A 171 -66.72 55.34 -16.76
N VAL A 172 -65.74 56.20 -16.55
CA VAL A 172 -64.77 56.60 -17.59
C VAL A 172 -64.01 55.41 -18.20
N TRP A 173 -63.86 54.32 -17.45
CA TRP A 173 -63.17 53.10 -17.86
C TRP A 173 -64.06 52.11 -18.62
N SER A 174 -65.39 52.26 -18.54
CA SER A 174 -66.35 51.26 -19.02
C SER A 174 -66.44 51.12 -20.53
N VAL A 175 -65.88 52.08 -21.27
CA VAL A 175 -65.63 52.01 -22.71
C VAL A 175 -64.23 52.55 -22.97
N GLN A 176 -63.45 51.86 -23.80
CA GLN A 176 -62.11 52.27 -24.22
C GLN A 176 -62.00 52.25 -25.75
N VAL A 177 -61.62 53.38 -26.32
CA VAL A 177 -61.22 53.50 -27.72
C VAL A 177 -59.70 53.46 -27.77
N ARG A 178 -59.10 52.66 -28.67
CA ARG A 178 -57.65 52.60 -28.84
C ARG A 178 -57.29 52.82 -30.30
N GLU A 179 -56.68 53.95 -30.63
CA GLU A 179 -55.97 54.03 -31.90
C GLU A 179 -54.75 53.10 -31.82
N ALA A 180 -54.33 52.57 -32.96
CA ALA A 180 -53.35 51.50 -33.01
C ALA A 180 -52.51 51.58 -34.28
N ALA A 181 -51.24 51.23 -34.16
CA ALA A 181 -50.34 51.14 -35.30
C ALA A 181 -50.15 49.70 -35.75
N LEU A 182 -49.92 49.55 -37.06
CA LEU A 182 -49.58 48.26 -37.65
C LEU A 182 -48.15 47.86 -37.31
N VAL A 183 -48.01 46.66 -36.76
CA VAL A 183 -46.73 46.06 -36.37
C VAL A 183 -46.51 44.77 -37.14
N ARG A 184 -45.26 44.55 -37.58
CA ARG A 184 -44.82 43.29 -38.18
C ARG A 184 -43.39 42.94 -37.79
N ILE A 185 -43.19 41.69 -37.41
CA ILE A 185 -41.89 41.19 -36.94
C ILE A 185 -41.40 40.08 -37.88
N ARG A 186 -40.09 40.05 -38.13
CA ARG A 186 -39.43 39.00 -38.91
C ARG A 186 -38.39 38.25 -38.08
N ALA A 187 -38.44 36.92 -38.09
CA ALA A 187 -37.44 36.05 -37.46
C ALA A 187 -36.33 35.66 -38.45
N THR A 188 -35.08 35.85 -38.03
CA THR A 188 -33.88 35.36 -38.73
C THR A 188 -32.89 34.73 -37.77
N VAL A 189 -32.03 33.83 -38.25
CA VAL A 189 -30.88 33.27 -37.53
C VAL A 189 -29.68 33.25 -38.48
N GLY A 190 -28.53 33.78 -38.08
CA GLY A 190 -27.36 33.90 -38.96
C GLY A 190 -27.62 34.68 -40.27
N GLY A 191 -28.63 35.58 -40.29
CA GLY A 191 -29.10 36.28 -41.50
C GLY A 191 -30.03 35.45 -42.41
N ILE A 192 -30.31 34.19 -42.08
CA ILE A 192 -31.24 33.32 -42.78
C ILE A 192 -32.63 33.44 -42.14
N ARG A 193 -33.67 33.61 -42.96
CA ARG A 193 -35.08 33.65 -42.52
C ARG A 193 -35.53 32.32 -41.89
N VAL A 194 -36.26 32.39 -40.78
CA VAL A 194 -36.72 31.20 -40.05
C VAL A 194 -38.25 31.06 -40.15
N PRO A 195 -38.80 30.03 -40.82
CA PRO A 195 -40.23 29.80 -40.90
C PRO A 195 -40.77 29.00 -39.70
N GLY A 196 -41.98 29.32 -39.25
CA GLY A 196 -42.62 28.72 -38.07
C GLY A 196 -41.82 28.91 -36.79
N ALA A 197 -41.11 30.03 -36.66
CA ALA A 197 -40.70 30.56 -35.38
C ALA A 197 -41.87 31.32 -34.74
N THR A 198 -42.01 31.16 -33.42
CA THR A 198 -42.99 31.87 -32.62
C THR A 198 -42.55 33.31 -32.42
N ILE A 199 -43.45 34.26 -32.63
CA ILE A 199 -43.34 35.64 -32.17
C ILE A 199 -44.40 35.84 -31.09
N LEU A 200 -43.94 36.12 -29.87
CA LEU A 200 -44.76 36.57 -28.76
C LEU A 200 -44.58 38.09 -28.61
N ILE A 201 -45.67 38.83 -28.47
CA ILE A 201 -45.66 40.25 -28.10
C ILE A 201 -46.36 40.39 -26.75
N GLU A 202 -45.68 41.03 -25.81
CA GLU A 202 -46.11 41.28 -24.43
C GLU A 202 -46.24 42.80 -24.23
N ASP A 203 -47.21 43.24 -23.44
CA ASP A 203 -47.32 44.65 -23.01
C ASP A 203 -46.26 45.04 -21.96
N ALA A 204 -46.24 46.32 -21.54
CA ALA A 204 -45.33 46.81 -20.50
C ALA A 204 -45.45 46.07 -19.16
N HIS A 205 -46.65 45.54 -18.85
CA HIS A 205 -46.93 44.72 -17.67
C HIS A 205 -46.47 43.26 -17.81
N GLY A 206 -46.14 42.79 -19.01
CA GLY A 206 -45.78 41.40 -19.30
C GLY A 206 -46.98 40.48 -19.58
N ASN A 207 -48.14 41.01 -19.94
CA ASN A 207 -49.28 40.22 -20.42
C ASN A 207 -49.09 39.89 -21.91
N ASP A 208 -49.28 38.62 -22.28
CA ASP A 208 -49.36 38.20 -23.68
C ASP A 208 -50.46 38.98 -24.42
N LEU A 209 -50.13 39.68 -25.51
CA LEU A 209 -51.10 40.32 -26.41
C LEU A 209 -51.27 39.55 -27.72
N TYR A 210 -50.16 39.06 -28.30
CA TYR A 210 -50.15 38.36 -29.57
C TYR A 210 -49.20 37.17 -29.56
N ASN A 211 -49.67 36.01 -30.02
CA ASN A 211 -48.87 34.79 -30.17
C ASN A 211 -48.99 34.27 -31.60
N MET A 212 -47.94 34.46 -32.39
CA MET A 212 -47.96 34.33 -33.85
C MET A 212 -46.90 33.35 -34.35
N GLN A 213 -47.14 32.77 -35.53
CA GLN A 213 -46.16 31.97 -36.27
C GLN A 213 -45.70 32.70 -37.53
N THR A 214 -44.41 32.55 -37.85
CA THR A 214 -43.77 33.17 -39.02
C THR A 214 -43.94 32.36 -40.30
N ASP A 215 -44.11 33.04 -41.43
CA ASP A 215 -44.32 32.47 -42.76
C ASP A 215 -43.03 31.91 -43.41
N THR A 216 -43.14 31.44 -44.66
CA THR A 216 -41.99 30.94 -45.46
C THR A 216 -40.89 31.97 -45.73
N GLN A 217 -41.19 33.26 -45.52
CA GLN A 217 -40.26 34.38 -45.65
C GLN A 217 -39.69 34.84 -44.29
N GLY A 218 -40.12 34.21 -43.20
CA GLY A 218 -39.75 34.50 -41.81
C GLY A 218 -40.57 35.61 -41.16
N PHE A 219 -41.67 36.07 -41.77
CA PHE A 219 -42.48 37.17 -41.26
C PHE A 219 -43.71 36.69 -40.50
N ALA A 220 -44.03 37.35 -39.39
CA ALA A 220 -45.35 37.30 -38.77
C ALA A 220 -46.42 37.95 -39.69
N PRO A 221 -47.72 37.69 -39.45
CA PRO A 221 -48.79 38.55 -39.97
C PRO A 221 -48.66 39.99 -39.45
N TRP A 222 -49.37 40.92 -40.09
CA TRP A 222 -49.57 42.27 -39.55
C TRP A 222 -50.56 42.23 -38.39
N VAL A 223 -50.25 42.93 -37.31
CA VAL A 223 -51.12 43.07 -36.13
C VAL A 223 -51.24 44.52 -35.67
N ALA A 224 -52.31 44.86 -34.98
CA ALA A 224 -52.56 46.18 -34.43
C ALA A 224 -52.14 46.22 -32.96
N LEU A 225 -51.05 46.93 -32.65
CA LEU A 225 -50.73 47.27 -31.27
C LEU A 225 -51.33 48.65 -30.95
N PRO A 226 -52.06 48.82 -29.85
CA PRO A 226 -52.45 50.14 -29.35
C PRO A 226 -51.25 51.08 -29.33
N SER A 227 -51.48 52.31 -29.74
CA SER A 227 -50.48 53.37 -29.60
C SER A 227 -50.68 54.19 -28.32
N ASP A 228 -51.89 54.10 -27.77
CA ASP A 228 -52.58 54.98 -26.83
C ASP A 228 -53.93 54.30 -26.46
N PHE A 229 -54.62 54.81 -25.45
CA PHE A 229 -56.07 54.65 -25.32
C PHE A 229 -56.74 55.98 -24.97
N HIS A 230 -57.94 56.18 -25.48
CA HIS A 230 -58.75 57.38 -25.29
C HIS A 230 -60.01 57.03 -24.48
N LEU A 231 -60.36 57.92 -23.55
CA LEU A 231 -61.56 57.84 -22.71
C LEU A 231 -62.42 59.10 -22.88
N ASP A 232 -63.75 58.98 -22.73
CA ASP A 232 -64.69 60.13 -22.69
C ASP A 232 -64.60 60.80 -21.30
N ILE A 233 -63.72 61.81 -21.18
CA ILE A 233 -63.28 62.42 -19.91
C ILE A 233 -63.18 63.94 -20.01
N ARG A 234 -62.86 64.63 -18.91
CA ARG A 234 -62.70 66.09 -18.96
C ARG A 234 -61.35 66.51 -19.54
N GLY A 235 -61.26 66.52 -20.87
CA GLY A 235 -60.26 67.28 -21.61
C GLY A 235 -60.52 68.80 -21.59
N ASN A 236 -60.17 69.49 -22.67
CA ASN A 236 -60.29 70.94 -22.80
C ASN A 236 -61.69 71.42 -23.22
N GLY A 237 -62.59 70.50 -23.58
CA GLY A 237 -63.91 70.75 -24.16
C GLY A 237 -65.11 70.79 -23.17
N ASN A 238 -66.26 70.30 -23.64
CA ASN A 238 -67.53 70.25 -22.91
C ASN A 238 -67.79 68.86 -22.27
N ASN A 239 -66.73 68.08 -22.13
CA ASN A 239 -66.75 66.63 -21.98
C ASN A 239 -67.06 66.20 -20.51
N PRO A 240 -67.56 64.97 -20.28
CA PRO A 240 -67.86 63.94 -21.27
C PRO A 240 -69.06 64.28 -22.16
N ASP A 241 -68.97 63.97 -23.45
CA ASP A 241 -70.02 64.28 -24.45
C ASP A 241 -70.46 63.09 -25.35
N GLY A 242 -69.87 61.92 -25.15
CA GLY A 242 -70.17 60.69 -25.92
C GLY A 242 -69.13 60.36 -27.00
N PHE A 243 -68.03 61.11 -27.07
CA PHE A 243 -66.88 60.87 -27.93
C PHE A 243 -65.59 61.02 -27.12
N ALA A 244 -64.52 60.35 -27.55
CA ALA A 244 -63.18 60.52 -26.98
C ALA A 244 -62.28 61.09 -28.09
N ASP A 245 -62.39 62.40 -28.34
CA ASP A 245 -61.76 63.09 -29.48
C ASP A 245 -61.17 64.50 -29.17
N ASP A 246 -61.20 64.94 -27.91
CA ASP A 246 -60.52 66.17 -27.45
C ASP A 246 -59.01 65.91 -27.20
N VAL A 247 -58.17 66.90 -27.54
CA VAL A 247 -56.71 66.81 -27.46
C VAL A 247 -56.18 66.81 -25.99
N GLY A 248 -57.07 66.88 -25.00
CA GLY A 248 -56.79 66.65 -23.58
C GLY A 248 -57.45 65.40 -23.00
N GLU A 249 -57.92 64.46 -23.84
CA GLU A 249 -58.37 63.11 -23.43
C GLU A 249 -57.34 62.01 -23.75
N ASP A 250 -56.24 62.40 -24.40
CA ASP A 250 -55.02 61.63 -24.61
C ASP A 250 -53.84 62.61 -24.57
N SER A 251 -53.32 62.86 -23.37
CA SER A 251 -52.28 63.85 -23.16
C SER A 251 -51.38 63.62 -21.94
N CYS A 252 -50.13 64.07 -22.08
CA CYS A 252 -49.10 64.26 -21.05
C CYS A 252 -49.46 65.22 -19.89
N SER A 253 -50.74 65.43 -19.60
CA SER A 253 -51.23 66.38 -18.59
C SER A 253 -52.66 66.15 -18.09
N ASP A 254 -53.30 65.01 -18.41
CA ASP A 254 -54.67 64.70 -17.97
C ASP A 254 -54.74 63.87 -16.67
N GLY A 255 -53.61 63.32 -16.21
CA GLY A 255 -53.51 62.57 -14.96
C GLY A 255 -53.88 61.09 -15.06
N ILE A 256 -53.81 60.51 -16.27
CA ILE A 256 -54.03 59.10 -16.56
C ILE A 256 -52.75 58.49 -17.17
N ASP A 257 -52.58 57.18 -16.97
CA ASP A 257 -51.56 56.31 -17.61
C ASP A 257 -52.20 55.76 -18.90
N ASN A 258 -51.98 56.44 -20.03
CA ASN A 258 -52.66 56.20 -21.31
C ASN A 258 -51.93 55.18 -22.21
N ASP A 259 -50.69 54.82 -21.87
CA ASP A 259 -49.89 53.80 -22.58
C ASP A 259 -49.96 52.41 -21.89
N GLY A 260 -50.13 52.37 -20.57
CA GLY A 260 -50.21 51.16 -19.75
C GLY A 260 -48.91 50.69 -19.09
N ASP A 261 -47.94 51.58 -18.83
CA ASP A 261 -46.62 51.32 -18.20
C ASP A 261 -46.61 51.55 -16.67
N LEU A 262 -47.67 52.16 -16.08
CA LEU A 262 -47.80 52.62 -14.68
C LEU A 262 -47.03 53.91 -14.32
N LEU A 263 -46.58 54.66 -15.32
CA LEU A 263 -46.11 56.04 -15.17
C LEU A 263 -47.20 57.00 -15.66
N TYR A 264 -47.11 58.29 -15.31
CA TYR A 264 -48.19 59.26 -15.48
C TYR A 264 -47.64 60.64 -15.83
N ASP A 265 -48.22 61.30 -16.83
CA ASP A 265 -47.88 62.66 -17.25
C ASP A 265 -46.34 62.86 -17.35
N LEU A 266 -45.82 63.93 -16.75
CA LEU A 266 -44.40 64.31 -16.77
C LEU A 266 -43.49 63.46 -15.86
N ASP A 267 -44.02 62.44 -15.17
CA ASP A 267 -43.21 61.44 -14.46
C ASP A 267 -42.88 60.22 -15.36
N ASP A 268 -43.52 60.08 -16.54
CA ASP A 268 -43.09 59.16 -17.61
C ASP A 268 -41.85 59.69 -18.38
N PRO A 269 -40.77 58.90 -18.54
CA PRO A 269 -39.61 59.20 -19.37
C PRO A 269 -39.84 59.42 -20.87
N ASP A 270 -40.93 58.94 -21.49
CA ASP A 270 -41.18 59.13 -22.93
C ASP A 270 -42.25 60.19 -23.26
N CYS A 271 -43.15 60.46 -22.32
CA CYS A 271 -43.92 61.70 -22.30
C CYS A 271 -43.03 62.95 -22.46
N ASN A 272 -43.50 63.90 -23.27
CA ASN A 272 -42.80 65.15 -23.56
C ASN A 272 -43.64 66.37 -23.12
N ALA A 273 -43.01 67.34 -22.45
CA ALA A 273 -43.68 68.57 -22.01
C ALA A 273 -44.13 69.45 -23.20
N GLY A 274 -45.41 69.44 -23.51
CA GLY A 274 -46.01 70.12 -24.65
C GLY A 274 -47.53 70.26 -24.53
N ALA A 275 -48.19 70.58 -25.65
CA ALA A 275 -49.63 70.50 -25.82
C ALA A 275 -49.89 69.69 -27.10
N GLY A 276 -50.73 68.65 -27.03
CA GLY A 276 -50.76 67.61 -28.06
C GLY A 276 -49.52 66.70 -28.02
N THR A 277 -49.02 66.41 -26.81
CA THR A 277 -48.05 65.35 -26.53
C THR A 277 -48.72 64.30 -25.63
N ARG A 278 -48.34 63.04 -25.81
CA ARG A 278 -48.89 61.85 -25.15
C ARG A 278 -47.78 60.83 -24.87
N GLU A 279 -48.09 59.84 -24.05
CA GLU A 279 -47.24 58.70 -23.65
C GLU A 279 -47.21 57.63 -24.77
N LEU A 280 -46.16 56.80 -24.92
CA LEU A 280 -45.90 56.01 -26.14
C LEU A 280 -45.81 54.48 -25.96
N SER A 281 -46.96 53.80 -26.01
CA SER A 281 -47.17 52.36 -25.73
C SER A 281 -45.95 51.46 -25.97
N LYS A 282 -45.40 50.96 -24.86
CA LYS A 282 -44.17 50.16 -24.81
C LYS A 282 -44.44 48.65 -24.82
N TYR A 283 -43.73 47.96 -25.71
CA TYR A 283 -43.92 46.53 -25.97
C TYR A 283 -42.61 45.74 -25.84
N PHE A 284 -42.73 44.52 -25.33
CA PHE A 284 -41.67 43.52 -25.41
C PHE A 284 -41.99 42.51 -26.51
N VAL A 285 -40.97 42.05 -27.21
CA VAL A 285 -41.10 41.03 -28.26
C VAL A 285 -40.11 39.90 -28.05
N THR A 286 -40.63 38.68 -28.04
CA THR A 286 -39.85 37.44 -27.88
C THR A 286 -39.99 36.60 -29.14
N ALA A 287 -38.88 36.33 -29.83
CA ALA A 287 -38.84 35.46 -31.00
C ALA A 287 -38.05 34.18 -30.69
N TYR A 288 -38.64 33.01 -30.90
CA TYR A 288 -37.96 31.74 -30.63
C TYR A 288 -38.40 30.59 -31.52
N LYS A 289 -37.47 29.65 -31.75
CA LYS A 289 -37.79 28.35 -32.36
C LYS A 289 -36.74 27.31 -31.98
N PHE A 290 -37.19 26.14 -31.53
CA PHE A 290 -36.32 25.00 -31.27
C PHE A 290 -35.46 24.64 -32.49
N GLY A 291 -34.16 24.49 -32.27
CA GLY A 291 -33.13 24.27 -33.29
C GLY A 291 -32.81 25.48 -34.16
N LYS A 292 -33.37 26.67 -33.92
CA LYS A 292 -33.10 27.89 -34.71
C LYS A 292 -32.92 29.16 -33.86
N GLY A 293 -32.80 29.04 -32.54
CA GLY A 293 -32.39 30.11 -31.63
C GLY A 293 -33.51 30.92 -30.95
N TYR A 294 -33.08 31.94 -30.22
CA TYR A 294 -33.90 32.80 -29.35
C TYR A 294 -33.51 34.29 -29.46
N HIS A 295 -34.48 35.20 -29.27
CA HIS A 295 -34.30 36.64 -29.14
C HIS A 295 -35.38 37.21 -28.19
N LYS A 296 -35.03 38.20 -27.35
CA LYS A 296 -36.00 39.06 -26.67
C LYS A 296 -35.51 40.52 -26.66
N SER A 297 -36.40 41.45 -26.98
CA SER A 297 -36.14 42.89 -27.05
C SER A 297 -37.40 43.70 -26.71
N SER A 298 -37.32 45.03 -26.80
CA SER A 298 -38.44 45.95 -26.54
C SER A 298 -38.40 47.17 -27.45
N PHE A 299 -39.56 47.79 -27.70
CA PHE A 299 -39.70 49.04 -28.46
C PHE A 299 -40.92 49.85 -27.97
N ASN A 300 -40.89 51.17 -28.17
CA ASN A 300 -42.00 52.09 -27.88
C ASN A 300 -42.70 52.46 -29.21
N LEU A 301 -44.04 52.45 -29.24
CA LEU A 301 -44.81 52.49 -30.48
C LEU A 301 -45.08 53.93 -30.96
N THR A 302 -44.18 54.43 -31.82
CA THR A 302 -44.27 55.77 -32.43
C THR A 302 -45.06 55.82 -33.75
N GLY A 303 -45.64 54.69 -34.18
CA GLY A 303 -46.34 54.55 -35.46
C GLY A 303 -46.16 53.16 -36.07
N THR A 304 -46.38 53.04 -37.38
CA THR A 304 -46.25 51.74 -38.09
C THR A 304 -44.81 51.22 -38.01
N TYR A 305 -44.62 49.99 -37.54
CA TYR A 305 -43.33 49.43 -37.17
C TYR A 305 -43.09 48.08 -37.86
N GLU A 306 -41.96 47.93 -38.56
CA GLU A 306 -41.49 46.64 -39.09
C GLU A 306 -40.03 46.43 -38.70
N ASP A 307 -39.70 45.30 -38.06
CA ASP A 307 -38.34 44.96 -37.64
C ASP A 307 -37.96 43.49 -37.94
N THR A 308 -36.65 43.22 -38.02
CA THR A 308 -36.06 41.90 -38.24
C THR A 308 -35.19 41.47 -37.06
N LEU A 309 -35.78 40.65 -36.19
CA LEU A 309 -35.11 40.08 -35.03
C LEU A 309 -34.10 39.00 -35.46
N ALA A 310 -32.85 39.21 -35.05
CA ALA A 310 -31.77 38.25 -35.22
C ALA A 310 -31.70 37.34 -33.99
N MET A 311 -32.27 36.15 -34.10
CA MET A 311 -32.19 35.10 -33.09
C MET A 311 -30.75 34.60 -32.94
N THR A 312 -30.33 34.41 -31.70
CA THR A 312 -29.05 33.82 -31.33
C THR A 312 -29.24 32.31 -31.18
N ASN A 313 -28.34 31.54 -31.81
CA ASN A 313 -28.30 30.10 -31.72
C ASN A 313 -27.12 29.69 -30.82
N LEU A 314 -27.32 28.71 -29.93
CA LEU A 314 -26.20 28.05 -29.26
C LEU A 314 -25.59 27.03 -30.22
N LYS A 315 -24.27 26.81 -30.16
CA LYS A 315 -23.58 25.90 -31.10
C LYS A 315 -23.57 24.47 -30.55
N PRO A 316 -23.62 23.45 -31.43
CA PRO A 316 -23.54 22.07 -30.99
C PRO A 316 -22.13 21.72 -30.49
N THR A 317 -22.04 20.63 -29.74
CA THR A 317 -20.77 20.06 -29.26
C THR A 317 -20.67 18.60 -29.68
N VAL A 318 -19.48 18.17 -30.11
CA VAL A 318 -19.14 16.75 -30.35
C VAL A 318 -17.98 16.35 -29.45
N VAL A 319 -18.03 15.14 -28.91
CA VAL A 319 -16.94 14.48 -28.19
C VAL A 319 -16.66 13.14 -28.86
N VAL A 320 -15.38 12.86 -29.10
CA VAL A 320 -14.85 11.59 -29.62
C VAL A 320 -14.21 10.85 -28.44
N THR A 321 -14.55 9.58 -28.26
CA THR A 321 -14.16 8.77 -27.07
C THR A 321 -12.68 8.38 -27.10
N GLN A 322 -12.16 8.12 -28.30
CA GLN A 322 -10.78 7.69 -28.50
C GLN A 322 -9.79 8.81 -28.13
N SER A 323 -8.72 8.45 -27.45
CA SER A 323 -7.59 9.33 -27.18
C SER A 323 -6.81 9.65 -28.46
N ASP A 324 -6.00 10.69 -28.42
CA ASP A 324 -4.94 10.86 -29.41
C ASP A 324 -3.87 9.77 -29.21
N GLY A 325 -3.25 9.32 -30.30
CA GLY A 325 -2.33 8.19 -30.31
C GLY A 325 -2.99 6.81 -30.13
N HIS A 326 -4.33 6.72 -30.15
CA HIS A 326 -5.06 5.45 -30.15
C HIS A 326 -4.74 4.65 -31.42
N SER A 327 -4.56 3.35 -31.28
CA SER A 327 -4.13 2.46 -32.38
C SER A 327 -5.29 1.71 -33.00
N PHE A 328 -5.19 1.44 -34.30
CA PHE A 328 -6.16 0.67 -35.07
C PHE A 328 -5.44 -0.25 -36.05
N ILE A 329 -6.02 -1.44 -36.25
CA ILE A 329 -5.37 -2.50 -37.03
C ILE A 329 -5.57 -2.32 -38.55
N ARG A 330 -6.82 -2.17 -39.01
CA ARG A 330 -7.17 -1.98 -40.44
C ARG A 330 -8.43 -1.13 -40.61
N ASN A 331 -9.50 -1.53 -39.93
CA ASN A 331 -10.74 -0.76 -39.84
C ASN A 331 -10.66 0.12 -38.60
N ILE A 332 -10.86 1.42 -38.81
CA ILE A 332 -10.98 2.41 -37.74
C ILE A 332 -12.45 2.52 -37.37
N ASN A 333 -12.76 2.45 -36.08
CA ASN A 333 -14.09 2.74 -35.55
C ASN A 333 -13.94 3.82 -34.45
N PHE A 334 -14.36 5.04 -34.78
CA PHE A 334 -14.49 6.13 -33.81
C PHE A 334 -15.90 6.11 -33.22
N THR A 335 -16.00 6.33 -31.92
CA THR A 335 -17.29 6.39 -31.22
C THR A 335 -17.34 7.63 -30.35
N GLY A 336 -18.55 8.12 -30.05
CA GLY A 336 -18.68 9.31 -29.22
C GLY A 336 -20.10 9.68 -28.87
N TYR A 337 -20.22 10.92 -28.39
CA TYR A 337 -21.48 11.55 -28.06
C TYR A 337 -21.46 13.02 -28.51
N ALA A 338 -22.62 13.54 -28.90
CA ALA A 338 -22.81 14.94 -29.24
C ALA A 338 -24.08 15.49 -28.58
N TRP A 339 -24.26 16.80 -28.60
CA TRP A 339 -25.46 17.50 -28.14
C TRP A 339 -25.54 18.90 -28.76
N ASP A 340 -26.68 19.55 -28.56
CA ASP A 340 -26.85 20.97 -28.86
C ASP A 340 -27.00 21.79 -27.58
N GLY A 341 -26.64 23.07 -27.62
CA GLY A 341 -26.73 23.99 -26.47
C GLY A 341 -26.11 23.46 -25.17
N ASN A 342 -26.84 23.58 -24.06
CA ASN A 342 -26.41 23.07 -22.75
C ASN A 342 -26.93 21.64 -22.50
N ILE A 343 -26.03 20.71 -22.21
CA ILE A 343 -26.39 19.33 -21.84
C ILE A 343 -26.57 19.12 -20.33
N GLY A 344 -26.04 20.01 -19.49
CA GLY A 344 -26.05 19.86 -18.02
C GLY A 344 -25.47 18.51 -17.58
N THR A 345 -26.31 17.67 -16.97
CA THR A 345 -25.99 16.31 -16.52
C THR A 345 -26.27 15.22 -17.58
N GLY A 346 -26.88 15.57 -18.71
CA GLY A 346 -27.38 14.64 -19.72
C GLY A 346 -28.71 13.95 -19.37
N VAL A 347 -29.31 14.27 -18.21
CA VAL A 347 -30.65 13.78 -17.80
C VAL A 347 -31.41 14.90 -17.07
N PHE A 348 -32.51 15.35 -17.67
CA PHE A 348 -33.32 16.46 -17.18
C PHE A 348 -34.50 15.97 -16.31
N ALA A 349 -35.36 16.86 -15.81
CA ALA A 349 -36.59 16.49 -15.11
C ALA A 349 -37.72 16.11 -16.06
N THR A 350 -37.87 16.82 -17.18
CA THR A 350 -38.88 16.59 -18.22
C THR A 350 -38.28 16.70 -19.64
N ALA A 351 -39.07 16.46 -20.69
CA ALA A 351 -38.62 16.63 -22.08
C ALA A 351 -38.57 18.11 -22.49
N GLU A 352 -39.49 18.92 -21.98
CA GLU A 352 -39.59 20.36 -22.25
C GLU A 352 -38.36 21.08 -21.66
N GLN A 353 -37.92 20.72 -20.45
CA GLN A 353 -36.66 21.21 -19.90
C GLN A 353 -35.46 20.82 -20.78
N ALA A 354 -35.40 19.57 -21.24
CA ALA A 354 -34.33 19.09 -22.09
C ALA A 354 -34.24 19.88 -23.41
N GLN A 355 -35.39 20.27 -23.98
CA GLN A 355 -35.48 21.08 -25.18
C GLN A 355 -35.14 22.56 -24.93
N TRP A 356 -35.51 23.13 -23.78
CA TRP A 356 -35.17 24.51 -23.41
C TRP A 356 -33.69 24.71 -23.07
N GLU A 357 -33.01 23.72 -22.48
CA GLU A 357 -31.57 23.82 -22.16
C GLU A 357 -30.67 23.51 -23.35
N GLN A 358 -31.01 22.49 -24.16
CA GLN A 358 -30.24 22.17 -25.38
C GLN A 358 -30.56 23.12 -26.54
N GLN A 359 -31.73 23.78 -26.53
CA GLN A 359 -32.23 24.75 -27.52
C GLN A 359 -32.36 24.24 -28.97
N GLY A 360 -31.83 23.07 -29.29
CA GLY A 360 -31.88 22.42 -30.59
C GLY A 360 -31.44 20.96 -30.55
N ALA A 361 -30.94 20.45 -31.68
CA ALA A 361 -30.54 19.06 -31.84
C ALA A 361 -29.51 18.90 -32.96
N VAL A 362 -28.53 18.01 -32.76
CA VAL A 362 -27.51 17.67 -33.78
C VAL A 362 -28.18 16.92 -34.93
N GLN A 363 -28.07 17.46 -36.14
CA GLN A 363 -28.60 16.86 -37.37
C GLN A 363 -27.61 15.89 -38.03
N ARG A 364 -26.30 16.16 -37.90
CA ARG A 364 -25.23 15.29 -38.38
C ARG A 364 -23.90 15.61 -37.71
N ILE A 365 -23.00 14.63 -37.70
CA ILE A 365 -21.58 14.81 -37.42
C ILE A 365 -20.83 14.57 -38.73
N GLU A 366 -20.01 15.55 -39.10
CA GLU A 366 -19.12 15.50 -40.26
C GLU A 366 -17.72 15.10 -39.82
N VAL A 367 -17.15 14.13 -40.53
CA VAL A 367 -15.78 13.65 -40.35
C VAL A 367 -15.00 13.95 -41.61
N LYS A 368 -13.91 14.70 -41.49
CA LYS A 368 -12.92 14.92 -42.54
C LYS A 368 -11.80 13.89 -42.33
N THR A 369 -11.69 12.98 -43.30
CA THR A 369 -10.74 11.87 -43.32
C THR A 369 -9.33 12.32 -43.78
N PRO A 370 -8.26 11.54 -43.55
CA PRO A 370 -6.88 11.97 -43.82
C PRO A 370 -6.58 12.25 -45.31
N ASP A 371 -7.30 11.61 -46.22
CA ASP A 371 -7.25 11.83 -47.67
C ASP A 371 -7.91 13.15 -48.10
N SER A 372 -8.75 13.73 -47.25
CA SER A 372 -9.52 14.94 -47.56
C SER A 372 -8.80 16.21 -47.11
N SER A 373 -8.47 17.07 -48.09
CA SER A 373 -7.84 18.38 -47.85
C SER A 373 -8.82 19.47 -47.42
N SER A 374 -10.14 19.22 -47.37
CA SER A 374 -11.13 20.27 -47.07
C SER A 374 -12.47 19.73 -46.57
N TRP A 375 -13.24 20.58 -45.88
CA TRP A 375 -14.62 20.31 -45.46
C TRP A 375 -15.66 20.29 -46.61
N VAL A 376 -15.24 19.93 -47.83
CA VAL A 376 -16.12 19.71 -48.99
C VAL A 376 -16.33 18.21 -49.19
N ASP A 377 -15.25 17.43 -49.19
CA ASP A 377 -15.28 15.97 -49.17
C ASP A 377 -15.23 15.48 -47.72
N VAL A 378 -16.41 15.29 -47.13
CA VAL A 378 -16.60 14.75 -45.78
C VAL A 378 -17.18 13.34 -45.84
N ARG A 379 -17.15 12.65 -44.70
CA ARG A 379 -17.99 11.50 -44.37
C ARG A 379 -18.92 11.89 -43.21
N TYR A 380 -19.89 11.04 -42.89
CA TYR A 380 -20.83 11.27 -41.80
C TYR A 380 -20.75 10.11 -40.78
N ALA A 381 -20.84 10.45 -39.50
CA ALA A 381 -21.08 9.45 -38.46
C ALA A 381 -22.54 8.96 -38.49
N VAL A 382 -22.78 7.76 -37.98
CA VAL A 382 -24.10 7.14 -37.82
C VAL A 382 -24.61 7.41 -36.40
N ASP A 383 -25.89 7.76 -36.28
CA ASP A 383 -26.56 8.00 -34.99
C ASP A 383 -27.13 6.69 -34.42
N ASP A 384 -26.57 6.23 -33.29
CA ASP A 384 -27.03 5.04 -32.57
C ASP A 384 -28.02 5.38 -31.44
N SER A 385 -28.43 6.65 -31.29
CA SER A 385 -29.32 7.09 -30.20
C SER A 385 -30.73 6.50 -30.28
N GLY A 386 -31.17 6.08 -31.48
CA GLY A 386 -32.53 5.59 -31.73
C GLY A 386 -33.63 6.65 -31.59
N THR A 387 -33.30 7.94 -31.60
CA THR A 387 -34.26 9.04 -31.31
C THR A 387 -35.09 9.54 -32.49
N ASN A 388 -34.75 9.17 -33.72
CA ASN A 388 -35.40 9.68 -34.94
C ASN A 388 -35.40 11.23 -35.06
N GLY A 389 -34.50 11.92 -34.36
CA GLY A 389 -34.40 13.39 -34.35
C GLY A 389 -34.96 14.07 -33.10
N GLU A 390 -35.62 13.34 -32.18
CA GLU A 390 -36.28 13.95 -31.01
C GLU A 390 -35.36 14.09 -29.78
N VAL A 391 -35.46 15.25 -29.11
CA VAL A 391 -34.84 15.48 -27.80
C VAL A 391 -35.87 15.21 -26.70
N THR A 392 -35.53 14.26 -25.82
CA THR A 392 -36.34 13.83 -24.69
C THR A 392 -35.59 14.04 -23.37
N ARG A 393 -36.24 13.73 -22.25
CA ARG A 393 -35.69 13.85 -20.90
C ARG A 393 -34.30 13.20 -20.72
N ASN A 394 -34.03 12.09 -21.40
CA ASN A 394 -32.83 11.26 -21.22
C ASN A 394 -32.22 10.74 -22.54
N ASN A 395 -32.75 11.14 -23.70
CA ASN A 395 -32.23 10.76 -25.01
C ASN A 395 -32.27 11.94 -25.99
N ARG A 396 -31.38 11.93 -26.99
CA ARG A 396 -31.21 12.99 -28.00
C ARG A 396 -30.48 12.45 -29.24
N PRO A 397 -30.59 13.08 -30.42
CA PRO A 397 -29.80 12.70 -31.58
C PRO A 397 -28.31 12.73 -31.31
N PHE A 398 -27.59 11.74 -31.84
CA PHE A 398 -26.15 11.53 -31.63
C PHE A 398 -25.75 11.44 -30.14
N LYS A 399 -26.66 11.04 -29.24
CA LYS A 399 -26.32 10.70 -27.84
C LYS A 399 -25.20 9.67 -27.77
N ASN A 400 -25.28 8.67 -28.65
CA ASN A 400 -24.22 7.73 -28.99
C ASN A 400 -24.08 7.78 -30.51
N TRP A 401 -22.87 7.70 -31.04
CA TRP A 401 -22.62 7.60 -32.47
C TRP A 401 -21.36 6.78 -32.75
N HIS A 402 -21.30 6.19 -33.96
CA HIS A 402 -20.10 5.54 -34.50
C HIS A 402 -19.73 6.09 -35.88
N PHE A 403 -18.46 5.97 -36.25
CA PHE A 403 -17.95 6.24 -37.59
C PHE A 403 -16.89 5.21 -37.94
N GLU A 404 -17.17 4.39 -38.96
CA GLU A 404 -16.26 3.38 -39.47
C GLU A 404 -15.55 3.85 -40.75
N TYR A 405 -14.25 3.57 -40.85
CA TYR A 405 -13.44 3.87 -42.01
C TYR A 405 -12.41 2.76 -42.26
N ASP A 406 -12.38 2.23 -43.48
CA ASP A 406 -11.43 1.20 -43.88
C ASP A 406 -10.10 1.85 -44.34
N MET A 407 -8.99 1.43 -43.75
CA MET A 407 -7.64 1.86 -44.12
C MET A 407 -6.71 0.67 -44.41
N ALA A 408 -7.25 -0.51 -44.75
CA ALA A 408 -6.44 -1.70 -45.06
C ALA A 408 -5.47 -1.53 -46.25
N ASP A 409 -5.77 -0.61 -47.18
CA ASP A 409 -4.90 -0.24 -48.32
C ASP A 409 -3.87 0.86 -47.99
N GLN A 410 -3.83 1.37 -46.74
CA GLN A 410 -2.94 2.47 -46.34
C GLN A 410 -1.69 1.96 -45.62
N PRO A 411 -0.52 2.60 -45.82
CA PRO A 411 0.70 2.24 -45.11
C PRO A 411 0.61 2.63 -43.62
N GLU A 412 1.39 1.97 -42.79
CA GLU A 412 1.47 2.23 -41.35
C GLU A 412 2.00 3.63 -41.02
N GLY A 413 1.47 4.22 -39.95
CA GLY A 413 1.86 5.56 -39.49
C GLY A 413 0.75 6.32 -38.76
N ASP A 414 1.00 7.60 -38.47
CA ASP A 414 0.04 8.49 -37.82
C ASP A 414 -0.92 9.13 -38.84
N TYR A 415 -2.22 9.08 -38.56
CA TYR A 415 -3.27 9.64 -39.42
C TYR A 415 -4.23 10.55 -38.64
N THR A 416 -4.54 11.72 -39.22
CA THR A 416 -5.35 12.75 -38.55
C THR A 416 -6.76 12.84 -39.15
N PHE A 417 -7.76 12.77 -38.28
CA PHE A 417 -9.19 12.94 -38.57
C PHE A 417 -9.70 14.21 -37.87
N ASP A 418 -10.52 15.00 -38.55
CA ASP A 418 -11.21 16.15 -37.93
C ASP A 418 -12.72 15.90 -37.85
N PHE A 419 -13.34 16.21 -36.72
CA PHE A 419 -14.76 15.99 -36.42
C PHE A 419 -15.46 17.31 -36.10
N ARG A 420 -16.70 17.48 -36.59
CA ARG A 420 -17.60 18.57 -36.16
C ARG A 420 -19.08 18.17 -36.21
N ALA A 421 -19.87 18.61 -35.24
CA ALA A 421 -21.34 18.51 -35.28
C ALA A 421 -21.98 19.70 -36.02
N TYR A 422 -23.19 19.50 -36.53
CA TYR A 422 -24.02 20.51 -37.17
C TYR A 422 -25.50 20.35 -36.76
N ASP A 423 -26.16 21.45 -36.40
CA ASP A 423 -27.53 21.54 -35.85
C ASP A 423 -28.60 22.03 -36.86
N GLY A 424 -28.17 22.39 -38.09
CA GLY A 424 -29.01 23.07 -39.08
C GLY A 424 -28.93 24.60 -39.08
N VAL A 425 -27.95 25.19 -38.41
CA VAL A 425 -27.61 26.63 -38.37
C VAL A 425 -26.09 26.77 -38.37
N ASP A 426 -25.43 26.13 -37.41
CA ASP A 426 -24.08 26.39 -36.96
C ASP A 426 -23.26 25.09 -36.81
N TYR A 427 -21.94 25.23 -36.80
CA TYR A 427 -21.02 24.11 -36.57
C TYR A 427 -20.40 24.19 -35.17
N SER A 428 -20.11 23.01 -34.61
CA SER A 428 -19.31 22.90 -33.39
C SER A 428 -17.87 23.40 -33.62
N PRO A 429 -17.10 23.65 -32.54
CA PRO A 429 -15.65 23.59 -32.62
C PRO A 429 -15.19 22.27 -33.27
N ILE A 430 -14.07 22.31 -33.98
CA ILE A 430 -13.46 21.11 -34.56
C ILE A 430 -12.74 20.33 -33.46
N VAL A 431 -13.04 19.04 -33.35
CA VAL A 431 -12.24 18.09 -32.56
C VAL A 431 -11.33 17.35 -33.54
N THR A 432 -10.02 17.55 -33.41
CA THR A 432 -9.03 16.78 -34.17
C THR A 432 -8.62 15.54 -33.37
N LYS A 433 -8.41 14.42 -34.06
CA LYS A 433 -7.84 13.19 -33.50
C LYS A 433 -6.74 12.65 -34.40
N THR A 434 -5.57 12.39 -33.83
CA THR A 434 -4.52 11.63 -34.52
C THR A 434 -4.46 10.21 -33.97
N ILE A 435 -4.53 9.22 -34.87
CA ILE A 435 -4.51 7.79 -34.55
C ILE A 435 -3.28 7.12 -35.17
N LYS A 436 -2.89 5.97 -34.64
CA LYS A 436 -1.86 5.11 -35.24
C LYS A 436 -2.53 4.01 -36.05
N LEU A 437 -2.14 3.86 -37.31
CA LEU A 437 -2.46 2.68 -38.10
C LEU A 437 -1.26 1.73 -38.02
N ASN A 438 -1.41 0.61 -37.31
CA ASN A 438 -0.41 -0.46 -37.20
C ASN A 438 -1.10 -1.76 -37.67
N THR A 439 -0.63 -2.36 -38.77
CA THR A 439 -1.34 -3.41 -39.51
C THR A 439 -0.73 -4.81 -39.36
N ASN A 440 0.46 -4.91 -38.77
CA ASN A 440 1.28 -6.12 -38.64
C ASN A 440 1.83 -6.25 -37.19
N PRO A 441 1.83 -7.45 -36.60
CA PRO A 441 2.39 -7.65 -35.25
C PRO A 441 3.92 -7.47 -35.20
N PRO A 442 4.47 -7.16 -34.01
CA PRO A 442 5.91 -6.97 -33.83
C PRO A 442 6.65 -8.31 -33.83
N THR A 443 7.94 -8.25 -34.15
CA THR A 443 8.84 -9.41 -34.21
C THR A 443 9.88 -9.35 -33.10
N ILE A 444 10.30 -10.51 -32.60
CA ILE A 444 11.27 -10.62 -31.50
C ILE A 444 12.38 -11.63 -31.82
N ASN A 445 13.58 -11.37 -31.30
CA ASN A 445 14.72 -12.28 -31.34
C ASN A 445 15.46 -12.25 -30.01
N VAL A 446 15.76 -13.41 -29.43
CA VAL A 446 16.47 -13.55 -28.15
C VAL A 446 17.91 -13.99 -28.42
N ALA A 447 18.88 -13.22 -27.94
CA ALA A 447 20.31 -13.47 -28.13
C ALA A 447 20.96 -14.20 -26.94
N SER A 448 20.42 -14.02 -25.74
CA SER A 448 20.83 -14.68 -24.50
C SER A 448 19.61 -14.88 -23.59
N PRO A 449 19.56 -15.95 -22.76
CA PRO A 449 20.45 -17.11 -22.74
C PRO A 449 20.16 -18.08 -23.91
N VAL A 450 21.05 -19.05 -24.13
CA VAL A 450 20.84 -20.10 -25.14
C VAL A 450 19.85 -21.16 -24.62
N ASN A 451 18.96 -21.64 -25.49
CA ASN A 451 18.03 -22.73 -25.16
C ASN A 451 18.79 -23.98 -24.67
N GLY A 452 18.36 -24.58 -23.57
CA GLY A 452 19.02 -25.73 -22.92
C GLY A 452 20.26 -25.39 -22.09
N SER A 453 20.52 -24.11 -21.79
CA SER A 453 21.59 -23.72 -20.86
C SER A 453 21.22 -23.92 -19.39
N MET A 454 22.23 -24.21 -18.57
CA MET A 454 22.11 -24.40 -17.12
C MET A 454 22.59 -23.16 -16.38
N HIS A 455 21.86 -22.74 -15.34
CA HIS A 455 22.16 -21.55 -14.52
C HIS A 455 22.02 -21.89 -13.04
N ASN A 456 23.04 -21.54 -12.24
CA ASN A 456 23.10 -21.79 -10.79
C ASN A 456 23.53 -20.55 -9.97
N SER A 457 23.60 -19.38 -10.60
CA SER A 457 24.09 -18.12 -10.01
C SER A 457 23.00 -17.25 -9.38
N GLY A 458 21.84 -17.84 -9.03
CA GLY A 458 20.65 -17.14 -8.52
C GLY A 458 19.96 -16.19 -9.51
N LYS A 459 20.55 -15.91 -10.67
CA LYS A 459 20.08 -14.94 -11.67
C LYS A 459 20.33 -15.42 -13.11
N VAL A 460 19.44 -15.04 -14.03
CA VAL A 460 19.58 -15.23 -15.49
C VAL A 460 19.39 -13.88 -16.20
N VAL A 461 20.33 -13.50 -17.08
CA VAL A 461 20.18 -12.30 -17.92
C VAL A 461 19.71 -12.68 -19.31
N PHE A 462 18.47 -12.30 -19.61
CA PHE A 462 17.87 -12.35 -20.93
C PHE A 462 18.22 -11.07 -21.71
N SER A 463 18.57 -11.19 -22.98
CA SER A 463 18.77 -10.03 -23.86
C SER A 463 18.49 -10.37 -25.31
N GLY A 464 18.13 -9.36 -26.09
CA GLY A 464 17.71 -9.54 -27.47
C GLY A 464 17.34 -8.24 -28.18
N THR A 465 16.62 -8.41 -29.27
CA THR A 465 16.14 -7.33 -30.13
C THR A 465 14.66 -7.52 -30.43
N ALA A 466 13.96 -6.43 -30.70
CA ALA A 466 12.59 -6.45 -31.22
C ALA A 466 12.46 -5.46 -32.39
N SER A 467 11.56 -5.75 -33.32
CA SER A 467 11.41 -4.94 -34.53
C SER A 467 9.97 -4.90 -35.02
N ASP A 468 9.55 -3.71 -35.44
CA ASP A 468 8.24 -3.39 -35.96
C ASP A 468 8.39 -2.70 -37.31
N ALA A 469 7.37 -2.77 -38.16
CA ALA A 469 7.29 -2.01 -39.40
C ALA A 469 6.73 -0.58 -39.17
N TYR A 470 5.99 -0.36 -38.07
CA TYR A 470 5.43 0.93 -37.70
C TYR A 470 6.53 1.98 -37.45
N ASN A 471 6.38 3.13 -38.12
CA ASN A 471 7.36 4.22 -38.08
C ASN A 471 6.66 5.60 -38.04
N GLY A 472 5.81 5.79 -37.03
CA GLY A 472 5.17 7.08 -36.74
C GLY A 472 6.13 8.13 -36.17
N ALA A 473 5.59 9.28 -35.77
CA ALA A 473 6.32 10.45 -35.29
C ALA A 473 7.15 10.22 -34.01
N LEU A 474 6.93 9.12 -33.29
CA LEU A 474 7.68 8.68 -32.11
C LEU A 474 8.55 7.43 -32.37
N GLY A 475 8.78 7.10 -33.64
CA GLY A 475 9.46 5.88 -34.09
C GLY A 475 8.61 4.63 -33.92
N SER A 476 9.26 3.49 -33.74
CA SER A 476 8.62 2.21 -33.38
C SER A 476 7.76 2.39 -32.12
N ASP A 477 6.59 1.76 -32.10
CA ASP A 477 5.59 1.83 -31.03
C ASP A 477 5.58 0.61 -30.10
N ILE A 478 6.55 -0.32 -30.24
CA ILE A 478 6.77 -1.45 -29.31
C ILE A 478 6.69 -0.94 -27.86
N GLN A 479 5.74 -1.48 -27.10
CA GLN A 479 5.43 -1.04 -25.75
C GLN A 479 6.10 -1.90 -24.70
N GLU A 480 6.03 -3.22 -24.84
CA GLU A 480 6.58 -4.15 -23.85
C GLU A 480 7.22 -5.39 -24.50
N ILE A 481 8.14 -6.03 -23.79
CA ILE A 481 8.56 -7.42 -24.04
C ILE A 481 8.08 -8.27 -22.88
N HIS A 482 7.29 -9.31 -23.17
CA HIS A 482 6.66 -10.20 -22.21
C HIS A 482 7.43 -11.50 -22.04
N PHE A 483 7.42 -12.03 -20.81
CA PHE A 483 8.03 -13.29 -20.41
C PHE A 483 6.98 -14.11 -19.62
N ARG A 484 6.40 -15.12 -20.26
CA ARG A 484 5.49 -16.09 -19.63
C ARG A 484 6.32 -17.30 -19.19
N MET A 485 6.59 -17.39 -17.90
CA MET A 485 7.46 -18.41 -17.28
C MET A 485 6.64 -19.49 -16.56
N SER A 486 7.09 -20.74 -16.62
CA SER A 486 6.50 -21.87 -15.89
C SER A 486 7.53 -22.98 -15.63
N SER A 487 7.26 -23.82 -14.62
CA SER A 487 8.04 -25.02 -14.31
C SER A 487 7.11 -26.17 -13.89
N PRO A 488 7.62 -27.39 -13.63
CA PRO A 488 6.81 -28.49 -13.10
C PRO A 488 6.17 -28.22 -11.73
N THR A 489 6.78 -27.33 -10.92
CA THR A 489 6.28 -27.00 -9.56
C THR A 489 5.70 -25.59 -9.43
N TRP A 490 6.03 -24.66 -10.34
CA TRP A 490 5.62 -23.26 -10.30
C TRP A 490 4.46 -22.94 -11.25
N VAL A 491 3.49 -22.15 -10.78
CA VAL A 491 2.33 -21.73 -11.56
C VAL A 491 2.75 -20.73 -12.64
N THR A 492 2.23 -20.92 -13.86
CA THR A 492 2.51 -20.03 -15.01
C THR A 492 2.31 -18.56 -14.63
N THR A 493 3.39 -17.79 -14.72
CA THR A 493 3.46 -16.37 -14.35
C THR A 493 3.87 -15.56 -15.57
N THR A 494 3.23 -14.42 -15.83
CA THR A 494 3.65 -13.47 -16.87
C THR A 494 4.26 -12.22 -16.22
N THR A 495 5.35 -11.72 -16.76
CA THR A 495 5.95 -10.42 -16.43
C THR A 495 6.46 -9.75 -17.70
N SER A 496 6.76 -8.46 -17.65
CA SER A 496 7.19 -7.70 -18.82
C SER A 496 8.22 -6.63 -18.50
N ILE A 497 8.93 -6.17 -19.53
CA ILE A 497 9.71 -4.92 -19.51
C ILE A 497 9.01 -3.89 -20.39
N ALA A 498 8.51 -2.82 -19.79
CA ALA A 498 7.86 -1.73 -20.50
C ALA A 498 8.88 -0.72 -21.04
N ARG A 499 8.52 -0.05 -22.14
CA ARG A 499 9.29 1.05 -22.73
C ARG A 499 9.35 2.21 -21.73
N PRO A 500 10.53 2.81 -21.48
CA PRO A 500 10.65 3.91 -20.52
C PRO A 500 9.74 5.09 -20.85
N LEU A 501 9.21 5.77 -19.82
CA LEU A 501 8.36 6.95 -19.96
C LEU A 501 9.07 8.20 -19.45
N ASP A 502 8.72 9.38 -20.01
CA ASP A 502 9.16 10.67 -19.49
C ASP A 502 8.35 11.13 -18.25
N SER A 503 8.70 12.30 -17.71
CA SER A 503 8.02 12.92 -16.57
C SER A 503 6.56 13.37 -16.84
N GLN A 504 6.06 13.15 -18.05
CA GLN A 504 4.70 13.47 -18.50
C GLN A 504 3.94 12.19 -18.92
N GLY A 505 4.58 11.01 -18.89
CA GLY A 505 4.00 9.73 -19.27
C GLY A 505 4.17 9.35 -20.74
N ASN A 506 4.93 10.10 -21.54
CA ASN A 506 5.16 9.79 -22.95
C ASN A 506 6.29 8.75 -23.10
N PRO A 507 6.19 7.78 -24.03
CA PRO A 507 7.27 6.84 -24.30
C PRO A 507 8.55 7.52 -24.83
N ILE A 508 9.71 7.15 -24.26
CA ILE A 508 11.04 7.62 -24.62
C ILE A 508 12.00 6.45 -24.87
N GLY A 509 13.01 6.67 -25.73
CA GLY A 509 13.82 5.57 -26.27
C GLY A 509 12.98 4.60 -27.12
N ALA A 510 13.43 3.36 -27.26
CA ALA A 510 12.73 2.26 -27.92
C ALA A 510 13.18 0.92 -27.33
N LEU A 511 12.33 -0.11 -27.42
CA LEU A 511 12.65 -1.50 -27.03
C LEU A 511 13.30 -2.32 -28.16
N SER A 512 13.87 -1.65 -29.17
CA SER A 512 14.49 -2.32 -30.32
C SER A 512 15.71 -3.17 -29.94
N GLU A 513 16.41 -2.76 -28.89
CA GLU A 513 17.36 -3.58 -28.13
C GLU A 513 16.82 -3.66 -26.69
N TRP A 514 16.87 -4.84 -26.07
CA TRP A 514 16.29 -5.06 -24.75
C TRP A 514 17.12 -6.02 -23.89
N SER A 515 17.01 -5.86 -22.57
CA SER A 515 17.65 -6.72 -21.57
C SER A 515 16.78 -6.81 -20.32
N TRP A 516 16.70 -7.99 -19.72
CA TRP A 516 15.97 -8.27 -18.49
C TRP A 516 16.78 -9.23 -17.60
N GLU A 517 16.84 -8.95 -16.30
CA GLU A 517 17.44 -9.85 -15.31
C GLU A 517 16.32 -10.54 -14.54
N TRP A 518 16.27 -11.87 -14.64
CA TRP A 518 15.41 -12.71 -13.82
C TRP A 518 16.19 -13.15 -12.59
N ASP A 519 15.76 -12.69 -11.41
CA ASP A 519 16.27 -13.17 -10.13
C ASP A 519 15.44 -14.38 -9.67
N PHE A 520 16.08 -15.53 -9.57
CA PHE A 520 15.47 -16.79 -9.13
C PHE A 520 15.89 -17.21 -7.72
N SER A 521 16.69 -16.41 -7.00
CA SER A 521 17.06 -16.70 -5.61
C SER A 521 15.85 -16.85 -4.67
N VAL A 522 14.74 -16.17 -5.01
CA VAL A 522 13.46 -16.20 -4.28
C VAL A 522 12.50 -17.31 -4.74
N MET A 523 12.87 -18.11 -5.76
CA MET A 523 12.07 -19.24 -6.27
C MET A 523 12.27 -20.48 -5.37
N PRO A 524 11.48 -21.57 -5.55
CA PRO A 524 11.65 -22.80 -4.78
C PRO A 524 13.09 -23.31 -4.82
N ARG A 525 13.58 -23.77 -3.66
CA ARG A 525 14.97 -24.19 -3.43
C ARG A 525 15.29 -25.58 -3.99
N ILE A 526 15.00 -25.79 -5.27
CA ILE A 526 15.17 -27.06 -5.98
C ILE A 526 15.85 -26.84 -7.33
N ARG A 527 16.32 -27.92 -7.94
CA ARG A 527 16.69 -27.94 -9.36
C ARG A 527 15.52 -28.41 -10.21
N GLU A 528 15.10 -27.60 -11.17
CA GLU A 528 14.06 -27.98 -12.13
C GLU A 528 14.20 -27.23 -13.47
N THR A 529 13.48 -27.72 -14.49
CA THR A 529 13.50 -27.12 -15.82
C THR A 529 12.43 -26.04 -15.95
N TRP A 530 12.83 -24.81 -16.27
CA TRP A 530 11.94 -23.67 -16.48
C TRP A 530 11.72 -23.40 -17.97
N THR A 531 10.47 -23.19 -18.36
CA THR A 531 10.07 -22.81 -19.72
C THR A 531 9.67 -21.35 -19.75
N PHE A 532 10.27 -20.58 -20.67
CA PHE A 532 9.98 -19.17 -20.91
C PHE A 532 9.44 -19.03 -22.33
N VAL A 533 8.21 -18.52 -22.47
CA VAL A 533 7.66 -18.07 -23.75
C VAL A 533 7.76 -16.55 -23.80
N ILE A 534 8.48 -16.02 -24.78
CA ILE A 534 8.86 -14.61 -24.85
C ILE A 534 8.31 -14.00 -26.14
N TRP A 535 7.62 -12.86 -26.06
CA TRP A 535 7.08 -12.13 -27.21
C TRP A 535 7.16 -10.61 -27.01
N ALA A 536 7.11 -9.86 -28.11
CA ALA A 536 6.96 -8.41 -28.07
C ALA A 536 5.48 -8.02 -28.20
N SER A 537 5.08 -6.90 -27.59
CA SER A 537 3.79 -6.25 -27.83
C SER A 537 4.00 -4.80 -28.26
N ASP A 538 3.19 -4.35 -29.21
CA ASP A 538 3.19 -2.98 -29.71
C ASP A 538 1.98 -2.20 -29.17
N SER A 539 1.42 -1.26 -29.94
CA SER A 539 0.21 -0.54 -29.55
C SER A 539 -1.13 -1.14 -30.01
N GLY A 540 -1.12 -2.24 -30.77
CA GLY A 540 -2.32 -2.91 -31.30
C GLY A 540 -2.34 -4.45 -31.17
N PHE A 541 -1.20 -5.09 -30.92
CA PHE A 541 -1.02 -6.55 -30.96
C PHE A 541 -0.38 -7.11 -29.67
N CYS A 542 -0.90 -8.27 -29.25
CA CYS A 542 -0.36 -9.16 -28.20
C CYS A 542 -0.04 -8.54 -26.83
N LEU A 543 -0.85 -7.56 -26.40
CA LEU A 543 -0.66 -6.76 -25.18
C LEU A 543 -0.53 -7.56 -23.86
N GLU A 544 -1.19 -8.72 -23.75
CA GLU A 544 -1.11 -9.62 -22.58
C GLU A 544 -1.18 -11.11 -22.98
N ASP A 545 -1.92 -11.41 -24.05
CA ASP A 545 -2.05 -12.75 -24.63
C ASP A 545 -1.42 -12.86 -26.02
N ILE A 546 -0.89 -14.05 -26.29
CA ILE A 546 -0.26 -14.41 -27.56
C ILE A 546 -1.35 -14.73 -28.58
N ASP A 547 -1.61 -13.81 -29.50
CA ASP A 547 -2.52 -13.98 -30.63
C ASP A 547 -1.74 -14.23 -31.94
N THR A 548 -1.40 -13.15 -32.65
CA THR A 548 -0.83 -13.20 -34.02
C THR A 548 0.69 -12.97 -34.09
N CYS A 549 1.34 -12.70 -32.95
CA CYS A 549 2.78 -12.40 -32.88
C CYS A 549 3.64 -13.67 -32.81
N ASP A 550 4.84 -13.59 -33.42
CA ASP A 550 5.86 -14.63 -33.26
C ASP A 550 6.38 -14.68 -31.82
N THR A 551 6.66 -15.89 -31.32
CA THR A 551 7.16 -16.11 -29.96
C THR A 551 8.44 -16.95 -29.96
N VAL A 552 9.32 -16.68 -28.98
CA VAL A 552 10.53 -17.46 -28.74
C VAL A 552 10.37 -18.24 -27.45
N THR A 553 10.38 -19.57 -27.56
CA THR A 553 10.34 -20.47 -26.38
C THR A 553 11.74 -20.95 -26.03
N LEU A 554 12.18 -20.65 -24.80
CA LEU A 554 13.40 -21.15 -24.20
C LEU A 554 13.08 -22.13 -23.07
N VAL A 555 13.90 -23.15 -22.91
CA VAL A 555 13.82 -24.16 -21.85
C VAL A 555 15.19 -24.17 -21.16
N LEU A 556 15.24 -23.83 -19.87
CA LEU A 556 16.46 -23.64 -19.09
C LEU A 556 16.51 -24.62 -17.92
N ASP A 557 17.71 -25.10 -17.57
CA ASP A 557 17.98 -25.94 -16.40
C ASP A 557 18.39 -25.03 -15.24
N ILE A 558 17.51 -24.82 -14.28
CA ILE A 558 17.72 -23.86 -13.18
C ILE A 558 18.05 -24.64 -11.92
N ASP A 559 19.25 -24.43 -11.39
CA ASP A 559 19.72 -25.06 -10.18
C ASP A 559 19.72 -24.07 -9.01
N ASN A 560 18.68 -24.16 -8.18
CA ASN A 560 18.50 -23.35 -6.97
C ASN A 560 18.46 -24.23 -5.71
N SER A 561 19.08 -25.42 -5.74
CA SER A 561 19.10 -26.32 -4.58
C SER A 561 19.87 -25.71 -3.41
N ASN A 562 19.22 -25.62 -2.24
CA ASN A 562 19.82 -25.20 -0.98
C ASN A 562 20.78 -26.29 -0.47
N ALA A 563 22.03 -25.97 -0.12
CA ALA A 563 22.88 -26.87 0.64
C ALA A 563 22.41 -26.95 2.11
N ALA A 564 22.88 -27.91 2.90
CA ALA A 564 22.62 -27.89 4.34
C ALA A 564 23.74 -27.13 5.06
N PRO A 565 23.43 -26.35 6.12
CA PRO A 565 24.45 -25.63 6.85
C PRO A 565 25.30 -26.62 7.66
N VAL A 566 26.51 -26.19 8.01
CA VAL A 566 27.44 -26.93 8.87
C VAL A 566 27.58 -26.24 10.22
N ILE A 567 27.99 -27.01 11.24
CA ILE A 567 28.23 -26.51 12.59
C ILE A 567 29.39 -27.28 13.25
N SER A 568 30.09 -26.62 14.17
CA SER A 568 31.02 -27.22 15.13
C SER A 568 30.90 -26.51 16.47
N LEU A 569 30.83 -27.27 17.58
CA LEU A 569 31.07 -26.72 18.92
C LEU A 569 32.56 -26.36 19.07
N LEU A 570 32.84 -25.33 19.87
CA LEU A 570 34.20 -24.86 20.20
C LEU A 570 34.44 -24.74 21.71
N ALA A 571 33.38 -24.49 22.47
CA ALA A 571 33.38 -24.61 23.93
C ALA A 571 31.94 -24.87 24.41
N PRO A 572 31.73 -25.66 25.47
CA PRO A 572 32.74 -26.48 26.14
C PRO A 572 33.27 -27.62 25.24
N TYR A 573 34.35 -28.25 25.68
CA TYR A 573 34.96 -29.41 25.03
C TYR A 573 34.38 -30.73 25.58
N GLU A 574 34.66 -31.84 24.87
CA GLU A 574 34.36 -33.19 25.36
C GLU A 574 35.05 -33.45 26.72
N ASP A 575 34.34 -34.08 27.64
CA ASP A 575 34.77 -34.39 29.02
C ASP A 575 35.20 -33.15 29.84
N GLU A 576 34.79 -31.93 29.48
CA GLU A 576 35.18 -30.72 30.21
C GLU A 576 34.46 -30.62 31.58
N THR A 577 35.23 -30.55 32.66
CA THR A 577 34.72 -30.24 34.01
C THR A 577 34.53 -28.74 34.18
N ILE A 578 33.28 -28.29 34.17
CA ILE A 578 32.87 -26.89 34.26
C ILE A 578 32.48 -26.54 35.70
N SER A 579 33.19 -25.58 36.31
CA SER A 579 32.77 -24.98 37.58
C SER A 579 31.44 -24.24 37.43
N ALA A 580 30.49 -24.51 38.32
CA ALA A 580 29.12 -23.99 38.21
C ALA A 580 29.05 -22.44 38.26
N SER A 581 28.26 -21.88 37.34
CA SER A 581 28.17 -20.45 37.08
C SER A 581 26.77 -20.09 36.56
N HIS A 582 26.34 -18.85 36.76
CA HIS A 582 25.14 -18.32 36.07
C HIS A 582 25.38 -18.06 34.57
N GLU A 583 26.65 -18.04 34.12
CA GLU A 583 27.05 -17.68 32.77
C GLU A 583 28.11 -18.66 32.20
N THR A 584 27.85 -19.97 32.21
CA THR A 584 28.67 -20.96 31.48
C THR A 584 28.55 -20.70 29.97
N VAL A 585 29.66 -20.42 29.29
CA VAL A 585 29.65 -20.11 27.85
C VAL A 585 29.53 -21.38 27.02
N ILE A 586 28.58 -21.40 26.09
CA ILE A 586 28.50 -22.38 25.00
C ILE A 586 28.73 -21.61 23.70
N SER A 587 29.66 -22.07 22.86
CA SER A 587 30.06 -21.38 21.63
C SER A 587 30.49 -22.34 20.53
N GLY A 588 30.44 -21.88 19.29
CA GLY A 588 30.82 -22.67 18.12
C GLY A 588 30.94 -21.84 16.86
N ILE A 589 31.14 -22.52 15.74
CA ILE A 589 31.05 -21.93 14.40
C ILE A 589 29.90 -22.61 13.67
N ALA A 590 29.05 -21.83 13.03
CA ALA A 590 28.01 -22.26 12.11
C ALA A 590 28.20 -21.53 10.78
N ARG A 591 28.16 -22.25 9.66
CA ARG A 591 28.33 -21.67 8.32
C ARG A 591 27.41 -22.35 7.32
N ASP A 592 27.15 -21.64 6.24
CA ASP A 592 26.46 -22.15 5.07
C ASP A 592 27.29 -21.84 3.80
N THR A 593 27.03 -22.52 2.70
CA THR A 593 27.79 -22.41 1.44
C THR A 593 27.07 -21.65 0.33
N ASP A 594 25.74 -21.56 0.37
CA ASP A 594 24.93 -20.78 -0.59
C ASP A 594 24.00 -19.73 0.05
N GLY A 595 24.08 -19.56 1.37
CA GLY A 595 23.32 -18.58 2.15
C GLY A 595 24.02 -18.18 3.47
N GLU A 596 23.22 -17.84 4.48
CA GLU A 596 23.65 -17.46 5.84
C GLU A 596 22.89 -18.31 6.88
N VAL A 597 23.51 -18.60 8.02
CA VAL A 597 22.83 -19.34 9.09
C VAL A 597 21.87 -18.42 9.86
N SER A 598 20.58 -18.73 9.84
CA SER A 598 19.53 -17.93 10.50
C SER A 598 19.41 -18.15 12.01
N ARG A 599 19.72 -19.37 12.50
CA ARG A 599 19.86 -19.66 13.94
C ARG A 599 20.69 -20.91 14.23
N VAL A 600 21.16 -21.02 15.48
CA VAL A 600 21.64 -22.26 16.08
C VAL A 600 20.68 -22.71 17.18
N GLU A 601 20.19 -23.94 17.10
CA GLU A 601 19.38 -24.57 18.14
C GLU A 601 20.29 -25.39 19.07
N ILE A 602 20.10 -25.24 20.38
CA ILE A 602 20.88 -25.91 21.42
C ILE A 602 19.93 -26.75 22.27
N ARG A 603 20.38 -27.93 22.70
CA ARG A 603 19.71 -28.80 23.67
C ARG A 603 20.72 -29.21 24.73
N ILE A 604 20.24 -29.39 25.95
CA ILE A 604 21.04 -29.94 27.03
C ILE A 604 20.24 -31.08 27.64
N ARG A 605 20.85 -32.27 27.69
CA ARG A 605 20.19 -33.52 28.09
C ARG A 605 20.91 -34.13 29.28
N ASP A 606 20.12 -34.63 30.23
CA ASP A 606 20.57 -35.31 31.44
C ASP A 606 20.64 -36.83 31.16
N PRO A 607 21.83 -37.45 31.05
CA PRO A 607 21.97 -38.88 30.77
C PRO A 607 21.46 -39.76 31.91
N GLN A 608 21.50 -39.27 33.15
CA GLN A 608 21.09 -40.04 34.33
C GLN A 608 19.56 -40.04 34.50
N ASP A 609 18.87 -38.99 34.05
CA ASP A 609 17.41 -38.88 33.94
C ASP A 609 16.92 -39.21 32.50
N ALA A 610 17.41 -40.33 31.96
CA ALA A 610 16.97 -40.95 30.71
C ALA A 610 17.00 -40.03 29.46
N LEU A 611 18.04 -39.21 29.33
CA LEU A 611 18.23 -38.22 28.25
C LEU A 611 17.15 -37.12 28.21
N ARG A 612 16.51 -36.82 29.34
CA ARG A 612 15.52 -35.73 29.43
C ARG A 612 16.17 -34.39 29.12
N GLU A 613 15.55 -33.63 28.22
CA GLU A 613 15.93 -32.24 27.94
C GLU A 613 15.70 -31.35 29.17
N LEU A 614 16.71 -30.58 29.55
CA LEU A 614 16.68 -29.71 30.71
C LEU A 614 15.96 -28.38 30.41
N PRO A 615 15.02 -27.95 31.26
CA PRO A 615 14.18 -26.77 30.99
C PRO A 615 14.91 -25.42 31.10
N ASN A 616 16.18 -25.42 31.51
CA ASN A 616 17.06 -24.24 31.54
C ASN A 616 18.14 -24.26 30.45
N ALA A 617 18.02 -25.13 29.43
CA ALA A 617 18.85 -25.04 28.24
C ALA A 617 18.71 -23.65 27.58
N PRO A 618 19.78 -23.06 27.01
CA PRO A 618 19.72 -21.73 26.39
C PRO A 618 18.70 -21.64 25.24
N PRO A 619 18.08 -20.47 25.01
CA PRO A 619 17.31 -20.23 23.80
C PRO A 619 18.20 -20.33 22.56
N TYR A 620 17.57 -20.58 21.40
CA TYR A 620 18.28 -20.62 20.11
C TYR A 620 18.98 -19.29 19.81
N VAL A 621 20.20 -19.37 19.29
CA VAL A 621 21.06 -18.22 19.01
C VAL A 621 20.76 -17.69 17.60
N THR A 622 20.36 -16.43 17.49
CA THR A 622 20.10 -15.74 16.19
C THR A 622 21.15 -14.69 15.83
N VAL A 623 22.13 -14.45 16.72
CA VAL A 623 23.24 -13.53 16.49
C VAL A 623 24.48 -14.35 16.19
N ILE A 624 24.85 -14.40 14.92
CA ILE A 624 25.99 -15.16 14.39
C ILE A 624 26.88 -14.14 13.67
N GLU A 625 28.19 -14.17 13.93
CA GLU A 625 29.15 -13.26 13.30
C GLU A 625 29.41 -13.63 11.84
N SER A 626 29.92 -12.69 11.04
CA SER A 626 30.25 -12.89 9.62
C SER A 626 31.38 -13.90 9.34
N ASN A 627 32.07 -14.37 10.39
CA ASN A 627 33.02 -15.47 10.37
C ASN A 627 32.37 -16.83 10.72
N GLY A 628 31.08 -16.85 11.03
CA GLY A 628 30.29 -17.99 11.50
C GLY A 628 30.28 -18.22 13.02
N LEU A 629 31.03 -17.43 13.80
CA LEU A 629 31.11 -17.58 15.26
C LEU A 629 29.77 -17.25 15.92
N TRP A 630 29.36 -18.10 16.86
CA TRP A 630 28.18 -17.89 17.71
C TRP A 630 28.50 -18.24 19.15
N SER A 631 27.82 -17.59 20.09
CA SER A 631 27.93 -17.91 21.52
C SER A 631 26.64 -17.60 22.27
N THR A 632 26.47 -18.26 23.41
CA THR A 632 25.38 -18.06 24.37
C THR A 632 25.86 -18.44 25.77
N THR A 633 25.02 -18.23 26.78
CA THR A 633 25.29 -18.65 28.16
C THR A 633 24.22 -19.60 28.69
N TRP A 634 24.67 -20.57 29.49
CA TRP A 634 23.86 -21.53 30.23
C TRP A 634 24.06 -21.30 31.73
N ASP A 635 22.96 -21.30 32.50
CA ASP A 635 23.02 -21.22 33.96
C ASP A 635 23.19 -22.63 34.54
N THR A 636 24.42 -22.93 34.98
CA THR A 636 24.82 -24.20 35.60
C THR A 636 24.77 -24.15 37.14
N SER A 637 24.46 -22.99 37.75
CA SER A 637 24.47 -22.79 39.22
C SER A 637 23.51 -23.70 40.01
N ASN A 638 22.55 -24.33 39.34
CA ASN A 638 21.57 -25.25 39.94
C ASN A 638 21.74 -26.70 39.45
N MET A 639 22.84 -27.03 38.75
CA MET A 639 23.18 -28.40 38.36
C MET A 639 23.75 -29.18 39.54
N ILE A 640 23.75 -30.51 39.43
CA ILE A 640 24.25 -31.41 40.47
C ILE A 640 25.78 -31.49 40.35
N HIS A 641 26.47 -31.47 41.50
CA HIS A 641 27.92 -31.63 41.59
C HIS A 641 28.36 -33.00 41.05
N ASP A 642 29.36 -32.98 40.17
CA ASP A 642 29.98 -34.12 39.49
C ASP A 642 28.98 -34.99 38.70
N PHE A 643 27.96 -34.34 38.11
CA PHE A 643 27.05 -34.97 37.14
C PHE A 643 27.43 -34.59 35.70
N HIS A 644 27.29 -35.57 34.80
CA HIS A 644 27.55 -35.42 33.37
C HIS A 644 26.30 -34.92 32.64
N TYR A 645 26.45 -34.03 31.65
CA TYR A 645 25.37 -33.50 30.82
C TYR A 645 25.80 -33.43 29.36
N LEU A 646 24.89 -33.78 28.44
CA LEU A 646 25.14 -33.74 27.00
C LEU A 646 24.63 -32.43 26.40
N ILE A 647 25.51 -31.66 25.76
CA ILE A 647 25.21 -30.41 25.07
C ILE A 647 25.18 -30.67 23.56
N SER A 648 23.98 -30.65 22.98
CA SER A 648 23.76 -30.81 21.53
C SER A 648 23.54 -29.44 20.87
N ALA A 649 24.15 -29.19 19.71
CA ALA A 649 23.90 -28.01 18.88
C ALA A 649 23.68 -28.35 17.39
N ARG A 650 22.82 -27.59 16.70
CA ARG A 650 22.65 -27.65 15.24
C ARG A 650 22.36 -26.29 14.63
N SER A 651 22.79 -26.04 13.40
CA SER A 651 22.50 -24.81 12.64
C SER A 651 21.25 -24.96 11.74
N PHE A 652 20.63 -23.83 11.38
CA PHE A 652 19.49 -23.75 10.49
C PHE A 652 19.60 -22.50 9.61
N ASP A 653 19.62 -22.66 8.28
CA ASP A 653 19.79 -21.56 7.30
C ASP A 653 18.49 -20.78 7.01
N GLY A 654 17.33 -21.37 7.30
CA GLY A 654 16.01 -20.84 6.91
C GLY A 654 15.13 -21.87 6.18
N HIS A 655 15.74 -22.92 5.65
CA HIS A 655 15.16 -24.02 4.89
C HIS A 655 15.59 -25.40 5.42
N SER A 656 16.89 -25.59 5.66
CA SER A 656 17.54 -26.85 6.02
C SER A 656 18.21 -26.76 7.40
N TYR A 657 18.29 -27.90 8.10
CA TYR A 657 19.07 -28.05 9.33
C TYR A 657 20.40 -28.74 9.04
N SER A 658 21.42 -28.44 9.84
CA SER A 658 22.57 -29.34 9.99
C SER A 658 22.18 -30.59 10.77
N GLU A 659 23.04 -31.62 10.71
CA GLU A 659 23.08 -32.65 11.74
C GLU A 659 23.42 -32.05 13.11
N TRP A 660 23.12 -32.78 14.18
CA TRP A 660 23.54 -32.41 15.53
C TRP A 660 25.03 -32.71 15.73
N VAL A 661 25.77 -31.73 16.27
CA VAL A 661 27.02 -31.96 17.00
C VAL A 661 26.70 -32.02 18.49
N GLU A 662 27.40 -32.86 19.25
CA GLU A 662 27.17 -33.11 20.67
C GLU A 662 28.52 -33.21 21.39
N VAL A 663 28.57 -32.78 22.66
CA VAL A 663 29.69 -33.01 23.61
C VAL A 663 29.12 -33.34 24.99
N GLU A 664 29.81 -34.19 25.75
CA GLU A 664 29.54 -34.48 27.16
C GLU A 664 30.41 -33.60 28.08
N VAL A 665 29.84 -33.08 29.18
CA VAL A 665 30.53 -32.21 30.15
C VAL A 665 30.13 -32.52 31.59
N ILE A 666 31.02 -32.27 32.55
CA ILE A 666 30.80 -32.54 33.98
C ILE A 666 30.61 -31.22 34.74
N ILE A 667 29.54 -31.05 35.52
CA ILE A 667 29.34 -29.79 36.28
C ILE A 667 29.79 -29.92 37.74
N HIS A 668 30.67 -29.03 38.18
CA HIS A 668 31.22 -29.01 39.53
C HIS A 668 30.60 -27.89 40.38
N ASN A 669 29.61 -28.24 41.23
CA ASN A 669 28.76 -27.30 41.99
C ASN A 669 28.71 -27.55 43.52
N PRO A 670 29.79 -27.29 44.29
CA PRO A 670 29.82 -27.56 45.73
C PRO A 670 28.92 -26.61 46.53
N LEU A 671 28.33 -27.10 47.63
CA LEU A 671 27.31 -26.40 48.43
C LEU A 671 27.80 -25.14 49.18
N ASP A 672 29.11 -24.95 49.30
CA ASP A 672 29.73 -24.06 50.29
C ASP A 672 30.36 -22.79 49.67
N ALA A 673 29.88 -22.38 48.49
CA ALA A 673 30.51 -21.48 47.51
C ALA A 673 30.82 -20.02 47.92
N ASN A 674 30.84 -19.68 49.22
CA ASN A 674 31.35 -18.39 49.74
C ASN A 674 32.58 -18.53 50.66
N ASN A 675 33.00 -19.74 51.04
CA ASN A 675 34.27 -19.94 51.75
C ASN A 675 35.42 -20.03 50.74
N ARG A 676 36.42 -19.16 50.82
CA ARG A 676 37.53 -19.14 49.85
C ARG A 676 38.73 -19.86 50.46
N ALA A 677 38.98 -21.07 49.97
CA ALA A 677 39.99 -21.95 50.53
C ALA A 677 41.38 -21.30 50.67
N PRO A 678 42.17 -21.73 51.67
CA PRO A 678 43.57 -21.31 51.80
C PRO A 678 44.36 -21.60 50.52
N VAL A 679 45.45 -20.88 50.31
CA VAL A 679 46.28 -20.98 49.12
C VAL A 679 47.69 -21.38 49.50
N PHE A 680 48.17 -22.48 48.91
CA PHE A 680 49.57 -22.88 48.98
C PHE A 680 50.41 -22.07 47.97
N ASN A 681 51.57 -21.61 48.40
CA ASN A 681 52.57 -20.91 47.58
C ASN A 681 53.86 -21.74 47.55
N SER A 682 54.16 -22.33 46.40
CA SER A 682 55.34 -23.17 46.19
C SER A 682 56.67 -22.40 46.00
N THR A 683 56.66 -21.07 46.12
CA THR A 683 57.89 -20.26 45.99
C THR A 683 58.84 -20.58 47.13
N ASP A 684 60.08 -20.97 46.79
CA ASP A 684 61.11 -21.43 47.73
C ASP A 684 60.71 -22.66 48.59
N TRP A 685 59.74 -23.47 48.13
CA TRP A 685 59.38 -24.75 48.77
C TRP A 685 60.49 -25.81 48.60
N VAL A 686 60.70 -26.62 49.63
CA VAL A 686 61.71 -27.69 49.66
C VAL A 686 61.08 -29.03 49.30
N GLY A 687 61.51 -29.64 48.18
CA GLY A 687 61.02 -30.95 47.73
C GLY A 687 61.81 -32.15 48.26
N GLU A 688 63.03 -31.97 48.77
CA GLU A 688 63.86 -33.03 49.38
C GLU A 688 64.39 -32.53 50.73
N VAL A 689 64.33 -33.39 51.76
CA VAL A 689 64.90 -33.17 53.10
C VAL A 689 65.78 -34.37 53.45
N ILE A 690 67.10 -34.20 53.30
CA ILE A 690 68.07 -35.27 53.56
C ILE A 690 68.37 -35.38 55.06
N ILE A 691 68.23 -36.57 55.62
CA ILE A 691 68.56 -36.90 57.01
C ILE A 691 69.69 -37.92 57.04
N PHE A 692 70.75 -37.69 57.82
CA PHE A 692 71.88 -38.61 57.93
C PHE A 692 71.83 -39.38 59.26
N CYS A 693 71.77 -40.71 59.17
CA CYS A 693 71.64 -41.62 60.31
C CYS A 693 72.88 -42.51 60.47
N GLU A 694 73.36 -42.68 61.71
CA GLU A 694 74.56 -43.48 61.99
C GLU A 694 74.30 -44.98 61.94
N GLU A 695 74.84 -45.63 60.91
CA GLU A 695 74.69 -47.06 60.67
C GLU A 695 75.32 -47.89 61.81
N GLY A 696 74.60 -48.89 62.31
CA GLY A 696 75.06 -49.77 63.38
C GLY A 696 75.08 -49.14 64.78
N SER A 697 74.83 -47.84 64.93
CA SER A 697 74.61 -47.21 66.24
C SER A 697 73.31 -47.71 66.88
N GLN A 698 73.26 -47.72 68.21
CA GLN A 698 72.05 -48.02 68.99
C GLN A 698 71.59 -46.81 69.83
N ASP A 699 72.31 -45.69 69.78
CA ASP A 699 71.93 -44.47 70.48
C ASP A 699 70.62 -43.88 69.95
N LEU A 700 69.82 -43.31 70.85
CA LEU A 700 68.54 -42.69 70.50
C LEU A 700 68.73 -41.45 69.60
N GLY A 701 69.86 -40.76 69.70
CA GLY A 701 70.21 -39.61 68.84
C GLY A 701 70.88 -39.99 67.51
N ARG A 702 70.81 -41.25 67.05
CA ARG A 702 71.56 -41.74 65.87
C ARG A 702 71.24 -40.99 64.57
N CYS A 703 70.10 -40.30 64.48
CA CYS A 703 69.70 -39.48 63.33
C CYS A 703 69.68 -37.96 63.63
N GLY A 704 70.30 -37.52 64.74
CA GLY A 704 70.20 -36.12 65.19
C GLY A 704 68.78 -35.77 65.66
N ASP A 705 68.31 -34.57 65.32
CA ASP A 705 66.94 -34.09 65.61
C ASP A 705 65.94 -34.41 64.47
N GLY A 706 66.30 -35.31 63.54
CA GLY A 706 65.48 -35.67 62.38
C GLY A 706 65.49 -34.62 61.26
N GLY A 707 64.51 -34.72 60.36
CA GLY A 707 64.29 -33.75 59.26
C GLY A 707 63.04 -32.91 59.51
N SER A 708 63.02 -31.64 59.06
CA SER A 708 61.87 -30.77 59.33
C SER A 708 61.61 -29.65 58.34
N VAL A 709 60.33 -29.33 58.16
CA VAL A 709 59.79 -28.25 57.30
C VAL A 709 58.83 -27.38 58.12
N VAL A 710 58.67 -26.10 57.78
CA VAL A 710 57.76 -25.16 58.48
C VAL A 710 56.69 -24.68 57.50
N LEU A 711 55.42 -25.02 57.75
CA LEU A 711 54.32 -24.81 56.80
C LEU A 711 53.79 -23.37 56.71
N PRO A 712 53.58 -22.61 57.81
CA PRO A 712 52.86 -21.33 57.75
C PRO A 712 53.40 -20.25 56.79
N PRO A 713 54.72 -20.15 56.47
CA PRO A 713 55.21 -19.21 55.45
C PRO A 713 54.69 -19.48 54.04
N PHE A 714 54.25 -20.72 53.75
CA PHE A 714 53.84 -21.18 52.43
C PHE A 714 52.32 -21.28 52.27
N PHE A 715 51.53 -20.99 53.30
CA PHE A 715 50.07 -20.96 53.24
C PHE A 715 49.54 -19.56 53.55
N SER A 716 48.61 -19.07 52.72
CA SER A 716 47.91 -17.82 52.95
C SER A 716 46.40 -18.00 52.79
N ASP A 717 45.67 -17.58 53.82
CA ASP A 717 44.21 -17.53 53.77
C ASP A 717 43.72 -16.16 53.29
N ALA A 718 42.67 -16.15 52.47
CA ALA A 718 42.17 -14.94 51.81
C ALA A 718 41.07 -14.21 52.61
N ASP A 719 40.47 -14.87 53.60
CA ASP A 719 39.46 -14.32 54.52
C ASP A 719 40.05 -14.01 55.91
N GLY A 720 41.17 -14.65 56.26
CA GLY A 720 42.05 -14.32 57.38
C GLY A 720 41.96 -15.27 58.57
N ASP A 721 41.44 -16.47 58.39
CA ASP A 721 41.17 -17.42 59.47
C ASP A 721 42.41 -18.19 59.97
N LEU A 722 42.25 -18.86 61.12
CA LEU A 722 43.29 -19.68 61.74
C LEU A 722 43.36 -21.05 61.07
N LEU A 723 44.43 -21.29 60.32
CA LEU A 723 44.70 -22.56 59.66
C LEU A 723 45.23 -23.61 60.66
N ASP A 724 44.60 -24.78 60.64
CA ASP A 724 45.08 -26.01 61.27
C ASP A 724 45.96 -26.79 60.27
N TYR A 725 46.90 -27.61 60.74
CA TYR A 725 47.85 -28.32 59.87
C TYR A 725 47.94 -29.80 60.20
N ASP A 726 47.84 -30.63 59.16
CA ASP A 726 47.80 -32.10 59.30
C ASP A 726 48.58 -32.78 58.15
N VAL A 727 48.90 -34.07 58.33
CA VAL A 727 49.49 -34.90 57.27
C VAL A 727 48.38 -35.33 56.29
N TYR A 728 48.63 -35.23 54.99
CA TYR A 728 47.70 -35.74 53.99
C TYR A 728 48.10 -37.17 53.59
N ASP A 729 47.34 -38.12 54.12
CA ASP A 729 47.42 -39.55 53.81
C ASP A 729 46.82 -39.79 52.41
N ASP A 730 47.68 -39.82 51.39
CA ASP A 730 47.28 -39.81 49.98
C ASP A 730 46.91 -41.24 49.50
N PRO A 731 45.62 -41.51 49.20
CA PRO A 731 45.14 -42.88 49.01
C PRO A 731 45.67 -43.57 47.75
N GLU A 732 46.24 -42.84 46.78
CA GLU A 732 46.91 -43.45 45.63
C GLU A 732 48.31 -43.99 45.98
N ILE A 733 48.97 -43.43 47.01
CA ILE A 733 50.23 -43.97 47.56
C ILE A 733 49.91 -45.22 48.39
N ILE A 734 48.91 -45.16 49.28
CA ILE A 734 48.44 -46.29 50.11
C ILE A 734 48.00 -47.49 49.24
N ALA A 735 47.36 -47.22 48.08
CA ALA A 735 46.91 -48.27 47.17
C ALA A 735 48.05 -48.97 46.40
N ASN A 736 49.28 -48.44 46.43
CA ASN A 736 50.41 -49.00 45.68
C ASN A 736 51.14 -50.09 46.48
N SER A 737 51.02 -51.34 46.04
CA SER A 737 51.64 -52.50 46.71
C SER A 737 53.16 -52.41 46.83
N ASP A 738 53.82 -51.60 46.00
CA ASP A 738 55.27 -51.50 45.95
C ASP A 738 55.80 -50.41 46.92
N LEU A 739 54.90 -49.63 47.56
CA LEU A 739 55.19 -48.55 48.52
C LEU A 739 54.71 -48.86 49.96
N GLN A 740 54.62 -50.13 50.34
CA GLN A 740 54.21 -50.61 51.68
C GLN A 740 55.08 -50.11 52.87
N HIS A 741 56.09 -49.26 52.65
CA HIS A 741 56.80 -48.56 53.73
C HIS A 741 56.09 -47.26 54.15
N ASP A 742 55.52 -46.54 53.17
CA ASP A 742 55.01 -45.19 53.37
C ASP A 742 53.72 -45.14 54.21
N GLU A 743 52.97 -46.25 54.32
CA GLU A 743 51.86 -46.41 55.28
C GLU A 743 52.26 -46.12 56.74
N LEU A 744 53.55 -46.24 57.09
CA LEU A 744 54.07 -45.98 58.43
C LEU A 744 54.65 -44.57 58.61
N CYS A 745 54.87 -43.84 57.51
CA CYS A 745 55.51 -42.54 57.53
C CYS A 745 54.61 -41.46 58.12
N ALA A 746 53.31 -41.45 57.78
CA ALA A 746 52.35 -40.49 58.33
C ALA A 746 52.24 -40.58 59.87
N ASP A 747 52.25 -41.79 60.44
CA ASP A 747 52.18 -42.06 61.88
C ASP A 747 53.45 -41.62 62.66
N LEU A 748 54.57 -41.37 61.96
CA LEU A 748 55.87 -41.01 62.53
C LEU A 748 56.33 -39.59 62.19
N ILE A 749 55.56 -38.87 61.37
CA ILE A 749 55.69 -37.44 61.16
C ILE A 749 54.86 -36.71 62.21
N SER A 750 55.46 -35.71 62.86
CA SER A 750 54.80 -34.91 63.89
C SER A 750 54.74 -33.44 63.48
N ILE A 751 53.61 -32.77 63.75
CA ILE A 751 53.42 -31.33 63.49
C ILE A 751 53.21 -30.63 64.83
N ASP A 752 53.98 -29.56 65.09
CA ASP A 752 53.84 -28.77 66.32
C ASP A 752 52.81 -27.63 66.20
N ILE A 753 52.49 -27.00 67.33
CA ILE A 753 51.53 -25.88 67.42
C ILE A 753 51.97 -24.59 66.70
N TYR A 754 53.13 -24.60 66.03
CA TYR A 754 53.66 -23.53 65.21
C TYR A 754 53.75 -23.94 63.72
N GLY A 755 53.19 -25.10 63.35
CA GLY A 755 53.20 -25.63 61.99
C GLY A 755 54.58 -26.13 61.55
N LYS A 756 55.46 -26.51 62.49
CA LYS A 756 56.71 -27.22 62.17
C LYS A 756 56.44 -28.72 62.06
N VAL A 757 56.54 -29.25 60.85
CA VAL A 757 56.62 -30.69 60.56
C VAL A 757 58.01 -31.19 60.97
N THR A 758 58.10 -32.30 61.71
CA THR A 758 59.35 -33.00 62.03
C THR A 758 59.17 -34.51 61.89
N TYR A 759 60.04 -35.15 61.11
CA TYR A 759 60.14 -36.60 60.95
C TYR A 759 61.37 -37.12 61.72
N ASP A 760 61.16 -38.09 62.60
CA ASP A 760 62.23 -38.83 63.29
C ASP A 760 62.35 -40.27 62.76
N PRO A 761 63.28 -40.55 61.84
CA PRO A 761 63.47 -41.89 61.27
C PRO A 761 63.98 -42.93 62.30
N VAL A 762 64.35 -42.53 63.52
CA VAL A 762 64.55 -43.51 64.61
C VAL A 762 63.26 -44.28 64.92
N GLY A 763 62.08 -43.71 64.62
CA GLY A 763 60.79 -44.40 64.65
C GLY A 763 60.75 -45.65 63.78
N MET A 764 61.21 -45.59 62.53
CA MET A 764 61.21 -46.75 61.61
C MET A 764 62.03 -47.92 62.13
N SER A 765 63.01 -47.68 63.01
CA SER A 765 63.82 -48.75 63.62
C SER A 765 63.04 -49.72 64.53
N PHE A 766 61.79 -49.41 64.89
CA PHE A 766 60.87 -50.34 65.55
C PHE A 766 60.10 -51.24 64.56
N HIS A 767 60.10 -50.90 63.28
CA HIS A 767 59.32 -51.56 62.21
C HIS A 767 60.23 -52.36 61.26
N THR A 768 61.39 -51.80 60.88
CA THR A 768 62.43 -52.51 60.13
C THR A 768 63.84 -52.17 60.63
N THR A 769 64.73 -53.16 60.62
CA THR A 769 66.17 -52.97 60.91
C THR A 769 66.97 -52.51 59.70
N ASP A 770 66.36 -52.48 58.52
CA ASP A 770 67.01 -52.03 57.28
C ASP A 770 66.85 -50.52 57.12
N ILE A 771 67.99 -49.81 57.12
CA ILE A 771 68.07 -48.34 57.21
C ILE A 771 67.84 -47.65 55.86
N ASP A 772 68.14 -48.33 54.75
CA ASP A 772 67.92 -47.80 53.40
C ASP A 772 66.41 -47.68 53.08
N LEU A 773 65.57 -48.40 53.84
CA LEU A 773 64.11 -48.28 53.76
C LEU A 773 63.54 -47.10 54.55
N TRP A 774 64.24 -46.51 55.53
CA TRP A 774 63.67 -45.51 56.46
C TRP A 774 63.34 -44.14 55.81
N SER A 775 63.47 -44.00 54.50
CA SER A 775 63.02 -42.82 53.76
C SER A 775 61.50 -42.79 53.63
N CYS A 776 60.93 -41.58 53.60
CA CYS A 776 59.50 -41.38 53.36
C CYS A 776 59.33 -40.49 52.12
N GLU A 777 58.93 -41.07 51.00
CA GLU A 777 58.86 -40.38 49.71
C GLU A 777 57.44 -39.91 49.41
N GLY A 778 57.30 -38.83 48.65
CA GLY A 778 56.00 -38.30 48.25
C GLY A 778 55.18 -37.61 49.35
N MET A 779 55.70 -37.40 50.56
CA MET A 779 54.93 -36.91 51.72
C MET A 779 54.30 -35.53 51.46
N LYS A 780 53.06 -35.33 51.93
CA LYS A 780 52.22 -34.20 51.56
C LYS A 780 51.47 -33.69 52.80
N PHE A 781 51.35 -32.37 52.93
CA PHE A 781 50.75 -31.74 54.11
C PHE A 781 49.56 -30.89 53.71
N MET A 782 48.54 -30.84 54.57
CA MET A 782 47.37 -30.01 54.37
C MET A 782 47.27 -28.90 55.41
N ALA A 783 46.90 -27.70 54.95
CA ALA A 783 46.43 -26.61 55.77
C ALA A 783 44.90 -26.51 55.62
N ARG A 784 44.19 -26.30 56.73
CA ARG A 784 42.73 -26.42 56.78
C ARG A 784 42.08 -25.24 57.52
N ASP A 785 41.03 -24.68 56.92
CA ASP A 785 40.08 -23.78 57.57
C ASP A 785 38.85 -24.54 58.14
N GLY A 786 37.84 -23.82 58.65
CA GLY A 786 36.63 -24.43 59.24
C GLY A 786 35.84 -25.36 58.31
N SER A 787 36.01 -25.25 57.00
CA SER A 787 35.25 -25.94 55.94
C SER A 787 36.09 -26.45 54.76
N SER A 788 37.29 -25.92 54.50
CA SER A 788 38.07 -26.27 53.30
C SER A 788 39.59 -26.39 53.52
N ASN A 789 40.28 -27.01 52.56
CA ASN A 789 41.67 -27.46 52.67
C ASN A 789 42.54 -26.95 51.51
N ALA A 790 43.85 -26.84 51.74
CA ALA A 790 44.88 -26.66 50.71
C ALA A 790 46.08 -27.58 50.98
N TYR A 791 46.74 -28.04 49.93
CA TYR A 791 47.81 -29.04 50.01
C TYR A 791 49.15 -28.48 49.55
N THR A 792 50.24 -28.96 50.16
CA THR A 792 51.60 -28.72 49.66
C THR A 792 51.86 -29.47 48.36
N MET A 793 52.93 -29.10 47.66
CA MET A 793 53.65 -30.07 46.81
C MET A 793 54.29 -31.15 47.69
N ASN A 794 54.53 -32.32 47.10
CA ASN A 794 55.18 -33.45 47.77
C ASN A 794 56.59 -33.08 48.28
N VAL A 795 57.05 -33.77 49.32
CA VAL A 795 58.36 -33.62 49.97
C VAL A 795 58.92 -34.98 50.33
N ASP A 796 60.14 -35.26 49.91
CA ASP A 796 60.81 -36.54 50.17
C ASP A 796 61.75 -36.41 51.39
N PHE A 797 61.49 -37.16 52.46
CA PHE A 797 62.38 -37.25 53.61
C PHE A 797 63.37 -38.41 53.42
N ILE A 798 64.48 -38.13 52.72
CA ILE A 798 65.47 -39.13 52.33
C ILE A 798 66.44 -39.42 53.46
N VAL A 799 66.37 -40.63 54.02
CA VAL A 799 67.33 -41.12 55.01
C VAL A 799 68.56 -41.69 54.31
N ARG A 800 69.74 -41.24 54.74
CA ARG A 800 71.03 -41.72 54.24
C ARG A 800 71.83 -42.32 55.38
N ALA A 801 72.13 -43.61 55.26
CA ALA A 801 73.02 -44.32 56.19
C ALA A 801 74.44 -43.76 56.09
N VAL A 802 75.06 -43.45 57.23
CA VAL A 802 76.46 -43.04 57.30
C VAL A 802 77.19 -43.82 58.37
N SER A 803 78.28 -44.47 57.99
CA SER A 803 79.31 -44.96 58.90
C SER A 803 80.46 -43.96 58.97
N PHE A 804 81.01 -43.73 60.17
CA PHE A 804 82.21 -42.90 60.29
C PHE A 804 83.36 -43.56 59.51
N SER A 805 83.94 -42.79 58.61
CA SER A 805 85.12 -43.19 57.84
C SER A 805 86.22 -42.15 57.97
N VAL A 806 87.46 -42.61 57.88
CA VAL A 806 88.61 -41.75 57.63
C VAL A 806 89.51 -42.34 56.56
N GLU A 807 89.87 -41.50 55.59
CA GLU A 807 90.93 -41.75 54.63
C GLU A 807 91.94 -40.60 54.64
N ARG A 808 93.14 -40.86 54.07
CA ARG A 808 94.24 -39.89 54.00
C ARG A 808 94.52 -39.55 52.54
N ILE A 809 94.15 -38.34 52.14
CA ILE A 809 94.05 -37.92 50.73
C ILE A 809 95.21 -37.02 50.26
N ASP A 810 96.17 -36.69 51.13
CA ASP A 810 97.35 -35.89 50.75
C ASP A 810 98.28 -36.57 49.73
N GLY A 811 98.12 -37.88 49.50
CA GLY A 811 98.83 -38.63 48.45
C GLY A 811 100.34 -38.78 48.65
N ILE A 812 100.90 -38.39 49.80
CA ILE A 812 102.35 -38.43 50.07
C ILE A 812 102.72 -39.53 51.06
N ASN A 813 103.51 -40.51 50.63
CA ASN A 813 103.88 -41.65 51.48
C ASN A 813 104.66 -41.25 52.74
N GLU A 814 105.46 -40.17 52.68
CA GLU A 814 106.30 -39.67 53.77
C GLU A 814 106.18 -38.14 53.86
N ILE A 815 105.90 -37.63 55.07
CA ILE A 815 105.71 -36.20 55.36
C ILE A 815 107.03 -35.59 55.87
N ASN A 816 107.40 -34.41 55.37
CA ASN A 816 108.61 -33.69 55.78
C ASN A 816 108.28 -32.44 56.61
N ALA A 817 109.32 -31.77 57.12
CA ALA A 817 109.19 -30.63 58.01
C ALA A 817 108.57 -29.41 57.31
N GLY A 818 107.27 -29.18 57.55
CA GLY A 818 106.48 -28.11 56.94
C GLY A 818 105.26 -28.60 56.15
N ASP A 819 105.23 -29.89 55.81
CA ASP A 819 104.11 -30.52 55.11
C ASP A 819 102.92 -30.78 56.06
N THR A 820 101.75 -31.07 55.49
CA THR A 820 100.52 -31.40 56.23
C THR A 820 99.97 -32.75 55.80
N ALA A 821 99.63 -33.60 56.77
CA ALA A 821 98.70 -34.69 56.54
C ALA A 821 97.31 -34.11 56.28
N ILE A 822 96.58 -34.65 55.30
CA ILE A 822 95.19 -34.26 55.01
C ILE A 822 94.33 -35.51 55.11
N PHE A 823 93.40 -35.47 56.07
CA PHE A 823 92.39 -36.50 56.29
C PHE A 823 91.03 -35.99 55.84
N THR A 824 90.23 -36.88 55.27
CA THR A 824 88.82 -36.62 54.96
C THR A 824 88.00 -37.88 55.25
N GLY A 825 86.69 -37.75 55.27
CA GLY A 825 85.79 -38.89 55.44
C GLY A 825 84.34 -38.47 55.54
N GLN A 826 83.49 -39.45 55.82
CA GLN A 826 82.06 -39.29 56.05
C GLN A 826 81.72 -39.35 57.54
N GLY A 827 80.62 -38.71 57.92
CA GLY A 827 79.99 -38.80 59.24
C GLY A 827 78.59 -38.16 59.22
N ARG A 828 77.88 -38.16 60.35
CA ARG A 828 76.63 -37.37 60.48
C ARG A 828 77.00 -35.88 60.62
N PRO A 829 76.33 -34.96 59.90
CA PRO A 829 76.54 -33.51 60.02
C PRO A 829 76.49 -33.00 61.46
N GLY A 830 77.25 -31.94 61.74
CA GLY A 830 77.28 -31.27 63.04
C GLY A 830 78.08 -32.00 64.14
N VAL A 831 78.51 -33.25 63.93
CA VAL A 831 79.30 -34.01 64.89
C VAL A 831 80.78 -33.58 64.86
N GLU A 832 81.44 -33.47 66.02
CA GLU A 832 82.89 -33.16 66.09
C GLU A 832 83.73 -34.43 65.81
N VAL A 833 84.72 -34.28 64.91
CA VAL A 833 85.80 -35.24 64.66
C VAL A 833 87.10 -34.73 65.29
N VAL A 834 87.81 -35.57 66.03
CA VAL A 834 89.02 -35.18 66.77
C VAL A 834 90.16 -36.17 66.49
N ALA A 835 91.24 -35.69 65.90
CA ALA A 835 92.44 -36.50 65.69
C ALA A 835 93.37 -36.46 66.91
N ARG A 836 93.92 -37.61 67.30
CA ARG A 836 94.88 -37.76 68.40
C ARG A 836 96.09 -38.60 68.02
N SER A 837 97.21 -38.33 68.67
CA SER A 837 98.39 -39.21 68.61
C SER A 837 98.15 -40.44 69.49
N SER A 838 98.12 -41.63 68.90
CA SER A 838 97.95 -42.91 69.64
C SER A 838 99.07 -43.15 70.66
N ASN A 839 100.26 -42.60 70.40
CA ASN A 839 101.44 -42.74 71.28
C ASN A 839 101.35 -41.87 72.55
N THR A 840 100.61 -40.76 72.52
CA THR A 840 100.64 -39.73 73.58
C THR A 840 99.28 -39.28 74.12
N GLY A 841 98.18 -39.60 73.43
CA GLY A 841 96.82 -39.14 73.77
C GLY A 841 96.56 -37.65 73.48
N LEU A 842 97.54 -36.93 72.94
CA LEU A 842 97.44 -35.49 72.66
C LEU A 842 96.51 -35.23 71.46
N ARG A 843 95.62 -34.24 71.61
CA ARG A 843 94.71 -33.74 70.55
C ARG A 843 95.53 -32.98 69.49
N LEU A 844 95.57 -33.54 68.28
CA LEU A 844 96.37 -33.04 67.16
C LEU A 844 95.61 -31.94 66.41
N ASN A 845 94.37 -32.21 66.01
CA ASN A 845 93.45 -31.22 65.47
C ASN A 845 91.99 -31.71 65.63
N ASN A 846 91.04 -30.88 65.25
CA ASN A 846 89.62 -31.22 65.18
C ASN A 846 88.96 -30.54 63.97
N THR A 847 87.79 -31.05 63.60
CA THR A 847 86.87 -30.46 62.62
C THR A 847 85.44 -30.86 62.97
N ILE A 848 84.46 -30.30 62.28
CA ILE A 848 83.04 -30.70 62.40
C ILE A 848 82.59 -31.23 61.04
N VAL A 849 81.72 -32.23 61.02
CA VAL A 849 81.14 -32.74 59.77
C VAL A 849 80.18 -31.70 59.18
N SER A 850 80.32 -31.45 57.88
CA SER A 850 79.55 -30.47 57.11
C SER A 850 78.12 -30.99 56.83
N GLU A 851 77.23 -30.11 56.36
CA GLU A 851 75.84 -30.43 56.03
C GLU A 851 75.69 -31.47 54.90
N ASP A 852 76.73 -31.69 54.09
CA ASP A 852 76.78 -32.73 53.04
C ASP A 852 77.26 -34.12 53.54
N GLY A 853 77.48 -34.28 54.85
CA GLY A 853 78.01 -35.50 55.47
C GLY A 853 79.54 -35.63 55.42
N THR A 854 80.24 -34.71 54.75
CA THR A 854 81.70 -34.79 54.59
C THR A 854 82.46 -33.97 55.63
N TRP A 855 83.65 -34.45 56.01
CA TRP A 855 84.58 -33.70 56.86
C TRP A 855 85.99 -33.71 56.30
N ILE A 856 86.75 -32.64 56.56
CA ILE A 856 88.18 -32.54 56.21
C ILE A 856 88.98 -31.96 57.38
N MET A 857 90.17 -32.51 57.63
CA MET A 857 91.05 -32.10 58.71
C MET A 857 92.52 -32.14 58.28
N THR A 858 93.25 -31.07 58.55
CA THR A 858 94.71 -30.99 58.27
C THR A 858 95.52 -31.11 59.55
N ILE A 859 96.64 -31.85 59.52
CA ILE A 859 97.58 -31.98 60.65
C ILE A 859 98.98 -31.65 60.16
N GLN A 860 99.56 -30.56 60.67
CA GLN A 860 100.94 -30.16 60.34
C GLN A 860 101.96 -31.15 60.91
N SER A 861 103.05 -31.39 60.17
CA SER A 861 104.15 -32.27 60.57
C SER A 861 104.74 -31.93 61.95
N ASN A 862 104.63 -30.67 62.39
CA ASN A 862 105.15 -30.17 63.66
C ASN A 862 104.35 -30.63 64.90
N LYS A 863 103.18 -31.25 64.72
CA LYS A 863 102.40 -31.90 65.80
C LYS A 863 102.65 -33.40 65.90
N LEU A 864 103.48 -33.96 65.02
CA LEU A 864 103.83 -35.37 64.93
C LEU A 864 105.30 -35.59 65.32
N GLU A 865 105.62 -36.77 65.81
CA GLU A 865 106.98 -37.19 66.15
C GLU A 865 107.75 -37.67 64.90
N SER A 866 109.05 -37.94 65.02
CA SER A 866 109.86 -38.45 63.91
C SER A 866 109.72 -39.97 63.78
N GLY A 867 109.27 -40.46 62.61
CA GLY A 867 108.96 -41.88 62.35
C GLY A 867 107.48 -42.14 62.08
N VAL A 868 107.01 -43.36 62.36
CA VAL A 868 105.61 -43.75 62.21
C VAL A 868 104.79 -43.12 63.34
N ASN A 869 103.76 -42.35 62.98
CA ASN A 869 102.80 -41.78 63.92
C ASN A 869 101.41 -42.33 63.63
N ASP A 870 100.87 -43.18 64.50
CA ASP A 870 99.49 -43.60 64.38
C ASP A 870 98.58 -42.47 64.88
N VAL A 871 97.75 -41.94 63.97
CA VAL A 871 96.72 -40.95 64.27
C VAL A 871 95.42 -41.71 64.48
N ALA A 872 94.91 -41.74 65.71
CA ALA A 872 93.60 -42.27 66.04
C ALA A 872 92.53 -41.17 66.01
N PHE A 873 91.30 -41.53 65.68
CA PHE A 873 90.19 -40.59 65.55
C PHE A 873 89.13 -40.86 66.63
N GLU A 874 88.77 -39.80 67.36
CA GLU A 874 87.54 -39.73 68.15
C GLU A 874 86.45 -39.03 67.32
N TYR A 875 85.20 -39.45 67.51
CA TYR A 875 84.04 -38.98 66.78
C TYR A 875 82.85 -38.92 67.73
N GLY A 876 82.15 -37.78 67.81
CA GLY A 876 81.08 -37.54 68.79
C GLY A 876 81.52 -37.47 70.27
N GLY A 877 82.78 -37.83 70.56
CA GLY A 877 83.35 -37.96 71.90
C GLY A 877 83.92 -39.35 72.18
N ASP A 878 83.53 -40.35 71.39
CA ASP A 878 83.97 -41.74 71.52
C ASP A 878 85.10 -42.10 70.55
N SER A 879 85.87 -43.15 70.88
CA SER A 879 86.97 -43.61 70.04
C SER A 879 86.46 -44.53 68.93
N THR A 880 86.72 -44.15 67.68
CA THR A 880 86.26 -44.89 66.48
C THR A 880 86.94 -46.24 66.28
N GLY A 881 88.04 -46.50 67.00
CA GLY A 881 88.93 -47.63 66.75
C GLY A 881 89.75 -47.53 65.45
N GLN A 882 89.47 -46.55 64.59
CA GLN A 882 90.20 -46.31 63.35
C GLN A 882 91.47 -45.50 63.66
N SER A 883 92.62 -45.99 63.19
CA SER A 883 93.88 -45.24 63.21
C SER A 883 94.62 -45.35 61.89
N LEU A 884 95.21 -44.23 61.45
CA LEU A 884 95.98 -44.15 60.21
C LEU A 884 97.42 -43.73 60.50
N SER A 885 98.36 -44.52 60.01
CA SER A 885 99.79 -44.27 60.17
C SER A 885 100.26 -43.13 59.26
N VAL A 886 100.83 -42.08 59.86
CA VAL A 886 101.52 -40.99 59.16
C VAL A 886 103.02 -41.15 59.38
N GLN A 887 103.74 -41.49 58.32
CA GLN A 887 105.19 -41.54 58.35
C GLN A 887 105.78 -40.13 58.22
N VAL A 888 106.65 -39.75 59.16
CA VAL A 888 107.39 -38.48 59.17
C VAL A 888 108.87 -38.77 59.00
N GLY A 889 109.45 -38.38 57.86
CA GLY A 889 110.82 -38.74 57.45
C GLY A 889 110.96 -40.16 56.87
N ALA A 890 112.14 -40.52 56.37
CA ALA A 890 112.33 -41.70 55.52
C ALA A 890 112.23 -43.06 56.25
N THR A 891 111.57 -44.04 55.62
CA THR A 891 111.48 -45.44 56.05
C THR A 891 112.65 -46.30 55.59
N ALA A 892 112.99 -47.30 56.41
CA ALA A 892 113.98 -48.32 56.05
C ALA A 892 113.32 -49.46 55.25
N GLN A 893 114.02 -49.95 54.23
CA GLN A 893 113.52 -50.91 53.25
C GLN A 893 113.56 -52.38 53.76
N GLU A 894 112.84 -53.26 53.03
CA GLU A 894 112.67 -54.72 53.22
C GLU A 894 111.43 -55.15 54.03
N SER A 895 110.75 -56.28 53.72
CA SER A 895 111.04 -57.35 52.74
C SER A 895 109.77 -57.79 51.97
N ALA A 896 109.95 -58.41 50.80
CA ALA A 896 108.85 -58.89 49.96
C ALA A 896 108.52 -60.38 50.20
N LEU A 897 107.24 -60.75 50.28
CA LEU A 897 106.77 -62.14 50.06
C LEU A 897 105.25 -62.34 49.79
N GLY A 898 104.45 -61.27 49.59
CA GLY A 898 102.97 -61.38 49.52
C GLY A 898 102.34 -61.76 48.17
N TRP A 899 103.08 -61.72 47.06
CA TRP A 899 102.51 -61.70 45.70
C TRP A 899 101.90 -63.02 45.18
N VAL A 900 102.06 -64.13 45.91
CA VAL A 900 101.63 -65.46 45.47
C VAL A 900 100.17 -65.77 45.82
N LEU A 901 99.58 -65.09 46.81
CA LEU A 901 98.24 -65.43 47.33
C LEU A 901 97.11 -65.00 46.38
N TRP A 902 97.25 -63.84 45.74
CA TRP A 902 96.21 -63.22 44.89
C TRP A 902 95.97 -63.95 43.56
N ALA A 903 96.98 -64.64 43.02
CA ALA A 903 96.88 -65.35 41.75
C ALA A 903 95.95 -66.58 41.78
N ILE A 904 95.63 -67.10 42.98
CA ILE A 904 94.77 -68.28 43.16
C ILE A 904 93.30 -67.86 43.31
N LEU A 905 93.02 -66.71 43.96
CA LEU A 905 91.65 -66.25 44.21
C LEU A 905 90.90 -65.91 42.91
N ALA A 906 91.58 -65.23 41.97
CA ALA A 906 91.01 -64.78 40.70
C ALA A 906 90.54 -65.92 39.78
N LEU A 907 91.06 -67.14 39.95
CA LEU A 907 90.72 -68.30 39.13
C LEU A 907 89.52 -69.11 39.63
N VAL A 908 89.05 -68.87 40.86
CA VAL A 908 87.90 -69.58 41.44
C VAL A 908 86.58 -68.87 41.12
N VAL A 909 86.58 -67.53 41.11
CA VAL A 909 85.38 -66.73 40.82
C VAL A 909 84.92 -66.91 39.36
N LEU A 910 85.87 -66.98 38.41
CA LEU A 910 85.59 -67.12 36.97
C LEU A 910 85.00 -68.49 36.54
N ALA A 911 84.80 -69.42 37.47
CA ALA A 911 84.14 -70.72 37.21
C ALA A 911 82.79 -70.88 37.94
N GLY A 912 82.38 -69.89 38.74
CA GLY A 912 81.23 -69.99 39.64
C GLY A 912 79.97 -69.30 39.12
N LEU A 913 79.21 -69.99 38.25
CA LEU A 913 77.77 -69.79 37.98
C LEU A 913 77.36 -68.40 37.40
N GLY A 914 76.77 -68.27 36.22
CA GLY A 914 76.35 -69.29 35.25
C GLY A 914 74.87 -69.66 35.31
N GLY A 915 73.96 -68.69 35.16
CA GLY A 915 72.52 -68.92 34.89
C GLY A 915 71.68 -67.64 34.93
N VAL A 916 70.58 -67.61 34.13
CA VAL A 916 69.47 -66.61 34.14
C VAL A 916 69.85 -65.19 33.65
N PHE A 917 69.03 -64.36 32.98
CA PHE A 917 68.02 -64.41 31.87
C PHE A 917 68.04 -62.94 31.31
N MET A 918 67.87 -62.53 30.04
CA MET A 918 67.09 -62.94 28.86
C MET A 918 65.57 -62.63 28.97
N PHE A 919 64.86 -62.06 27.98
CA PHE A 919 65.25 -61.59 26.63
C PHE A 919 65.39 -60.04 26.55
N PHE A 920 64.61 -59.14 25.90
CA PHE A 920 63.55 -59.14 24.88
C PHE A 920 63.55 -57.76 24.13
N PHE A 921 62.66 -57.55 23.15
CA PHE A 921 62.57 -56.36 22.27
C PHE A 921 61.19 -56.32 21.56
N VAL A 922 60.72 -55.11 21.19
CA VAL A 922 60.01 -54.75 19.93
C VAL A 922 58.48 -54.98 19.72
N GLU A 923 57.87 -53.91 19.17
CA GLU A 923 56.66 -53.73 18.31
C GLU A 923 55.20 -53.86 18.79
N PHE A 924 54.34 -53.13 18.04
CA PHE A 924 52.88 -52.98 18.11
C PHE A 924 52.28 -53.45 16.76
N GLU A 925 51.23 -54.27 16.82
CA GLU A 925 50.18 -54.56 15.82
C GLU A 925 48.96 -55.00 16.68
N ASP A 926 47.67 -54.81 16.34
CA ASP A 926 46.99 -54.15 15.21
C ASP A 926 45.53 -53.82 15.64
N GLU A 927 44.74 -53.13 14.79
CA GLU A 927 43.25 -53.10 14.81
C GLU A 927 42.64 -54.54 14.61
N PRO A 928 41.33 -54.89 14.84
CA PRO A 928 40.17 -54.13 14.30
C PRO A 928 38.72 -54.37 14.84
N GLU A 929 37.77 -53.64 14.23
CA GLU A 929 36.44 -54.00 13.68
C GLU A 929 35.42 -55.04 14.26
N ILE A 930 34.13 -54.63 14.17
CA ILE A 930 32.92 -55.38 13.67
C ILE A 930 32.15 -56.41 14.54
N GLY A 931 30.80 -56.37 14.40
CA GLY A 931 29.82 -57.42 14.76
C GLY A 931 28.77 -56.97 15.80
N ASP A 932 27.55 -56.51 15.51
CA ASP A 932 26.59 -56.82 14.43
C ASP A 932 25.98 -58.26 14.51
N ILE A 933 24.64 -58.39 14.53
CA ILE A 933 23.76 -59.50 14.03
C ILE A 933 22.39 -59.65 14.76
N GLU A 934 21.30 -59.37 14.00
CA GLU A 934 19.97 -60.05 13.93
C GLU A 934 19.07 -60.21 15.22
N ALA A 935 17.77 -60.56 15.20
CA ALA A 935 16.83 -61.02 14.15
C ALA A 935 15.33 -60.69 14.45
N GLN A 936 14.48 -60.68 13.41
CA GLN A 936 13.13 -61.31 13.22
C GLN A 936 12.12 -61.47 14.41
N GLU A 937 10.77 -61.48 14.27
CA GLU A 937 9.83 -61.23 13.15
C GLU A 937 8.36 -60.99 13.64
N THR A 938 7.55 -60.44 12.74
CA THR A 938 6.07 -60.18 12.67
C THR A 938 5.03 -61.03 13.46
N VAL A 939 3.86 -60.44 13.81
CA VAL A 939 2.48 -60.74 13.28
C VAL A 939 1.32 -59.98 14.02
N GLU A 940 0.21 -59.79 13.30
CA GLU A 940 -1.17 -59.23 13.52
C GLU A 940 -1.90 -59.50 14.88
N GLU A 941 -3.04 -58.89 15.30
CA GLU A 941 -4.00 -57.88 14.74
C GLU A 941 -4.79 -57.11 15.86
N ASP A 942 -5.65 -56.14 15.50
CA ASP A 942 -6.56 -55.36 16.38
C ASP A 942 -7.81 -56.14 16.84
N PRO A 943 -8.24 -55.98 18.11
CA PRO A 943 -9.64 -55.58 18.33
C PRO A 943 -9.90 -54.68 19.55
N TYR A 944 -10.65 -53.58 19.40
CA TYR A 944 -11.93 -53.36 20.14
C TYR A 944 -12.71 -52.10 19.72
N ALA A 945 -13.98 -52.26 19.32
CA ALA A 945 -14.91 -51.15 19.04
C ALA A 945 -16.30 -51.34 19.70
N TRP A 946 -16.73 -50.39 20.53
CA TRP A 946 -18.12 -50.16 21.01
C TRP A 946 -18.20 -48.84 21.82
N GLY A 947 -19.29 -48.06 21.87
CA GLY A 947 -20.58 -48.02 21.15
C GLY A 947 -21.14 -46.57 21.17
N LYS A 948 -21.98 -46.12 20.22
CA LYS A 948 -23.47 -46.28 20.17
C LYS A 948 -24.20 -45.82 21.47
N ALA A 949 -25.27 -45.01 21.46
CA ALA A 949 -26.05 -44.27 20.44
C ALA A 949 -26.91 -43.17 21.17
N ASN A 950 -27.91 -42.42 20.65
CA ASN A 950 -28.73 -42.50 19.43
C ASN A 950 -29.36 -41.12 19.03
N GLN A 951 -30.38 -41.13 18.15
CA GLN A 951 -31.09 -40.04 17.45
C GLN A 951 -32.17 -39.26 18.24
N ALA A 952 -32.59 -38.11 17.67
CA ALA A 952 -33.96 -37.59 17.66
C ALA A 952 -34.23 -36.79 16.34
N ASP A 953 -35.52 -36.61 15.98
CA ASP A 953 -36.02 -36.05 14.70
C ASP A 953 -36.02 -34.48 14.64
N ALA A 954 -36.44 -33.74 13.60
CA ALA A 954 -37.38 -34.05 12.52
C ALA A 954 -37.41 -33.08 11.29
N GLN A 955 -38.06 -33.55 10.22
CA GLN A 955 -39.00 -32.84 9.31
C GLN A 955 -38.56 -31.80 8.23
N ALA A 956 -38.97 -32.16 7.00
CA ALA A 956 -39.76 -31.36 6.04
C ALA A 956 -39.06 -30.45 4.99
N GLN A 957 -39.78 -30.32 3.87
CA GLN A 957 -39.37 -29.92 2.53
C GLN A 957 -40.28 -28.77 2.02
N VAL A 958 -39.87 -28.03 0.98
CA VAL A 958 -40.64 -27.01 0.19
C VAL A 958 -41.17 -25.77 0.95
N ALA A 959 -41.35 -24.58 0.33
CA ALA A 959 -41.10 -24.11 -1.04
C ALA A 959 -40.77 -22.59 -1.04
N ALA A 960 -40.33 -22.05 -2.19
CA ALA A 960 -40.21 -20.60 -2.42
C ALA A 960 -41.51 -19.98 -2.99
N PRO A 961 -41.80 -18.70 -2.68
CA PRO A 961 -42.72 -17.86 -3.45
C PRO A 961 -41.97 -16.80 -4.30
N ALA A 962 -42.63 -16.29 -5.35
CA ALA A 962 -42.07 -15.37 -6.34
C ALA A 962 -42.55 -13.91 -6.18
N GLN A 963 -42.24 -13.07 -7.18
CA GLN A 963 -42.59 -11.65 -7.24
C GLN A 963 -44.10 -11.36 -7.17
N PRO A 964 -44.51 -10.18 -6.67
CA PRO A 964 -45.89 -9.71 -6.79
C PRO A 964 -46.21 -9.27 -8.23
N VAL A 965 -47.43 -9.58 -8.68
CA VAL A 965 -48.04 -9.10 -9.93
C VAL A 965 -49.35 -8.38 -9.59
N ALA A 966 -49.75 -7.40 -10.40
CA ALA A 966 -50.84 -6.48 -10.11
C ALA A 966 -52.24 -7.11 -9.98
N GLU A 967 -53.13 -6.44 -9.24
CA GLU A 967 -54.52 -6.86 -9.00
C GLU A 967 -55.45 -6.57 -10.20
N PRO A 968 -56.46 -7.42 -10.48
CA PRO A 968 -57.48 -7.15 -11.49
C PRO A 968 -58.65 -6.31 -10.93
N GLN A 969 -58.98 -5.22 -11.61
CA GLN A 969 -60.22 -4.43 -11.40
C GLN A 969 -61.42 -5.02 -12.16
N PRO A 970 -62.68 -4.73 -11.76
CA PRO A 970 -63.86 -5.42 -12.28
C PRO A 970 -64.31 -4.95 -13.67
N THR A 971 -64.77 -5.89 -14.49
CA THR A 971 -65.25 -5.66 -15.86
C THR A 971 -66.67 -5.09 -15.92
N TYR A 972 -66.86 -4.02 -16.70
CA TYR A 972 -68.18 -3.54 -17.16
C TYR A 972 -68.42 -4.00 -18.62
N PRO A 973 -69.63 -4.41 -19.02
CA PRO A 973 -69.89 -4.85 -20.40
C PRO A 973 -69.96 -3.69 -21.40
N GLY A 974 -69.35 -3.85 -22.58
CA GLY A 974 -69.52 -2.96 -23.73
C GLY A 974 -68.46 -1.85 -23.89
N TRP A 975 -67.46 -1.76 -23.00
CA TRP A 975 -66.35 -0.81 -23.10
C TRP A 975 -65.02 -1.47 -22.71
N LYS A 976 -63.97 -1.18 -23.46
CA LYS A 976 -62.59 -1.66 -23.23
C LYS A 976 -61.64 -0.47 -23.02
N TRP A 977 -60.59 -0.69 -22.23
CA TRP A 977 -59.53 0.30 -22.03
C TRP A 977 -58.54 0.23 -23.18
N ASP A 978 -58.26 1.37 -23.80
CA ASP A 978 -57.17 1.52 -24.77
C ASP A 978 -55.95 2.12 -24.05
N PRO A 979 -54.84 1.36 -23.90
CA PRO A 979 -53.64 1.85 -23.23
C PRO A 979 -52.77 2.78 -24.11
N GLU A 980 -53.00 2.88 -25.42
CA GLU A 980 -52.25 3.80 -26.29
C GLU A 980 -52.85 5.21 -26.26
N THR A 981 -54.17 5.35 -26.22
CA THR A 981 -54.86 6.64 -26.03
C THR A 981 -55.23 6.97 -24.58
N ASN A 982 -55.09 5.99 -23.68
CA ASN A 982 -55.36 6.08 -22.24
C ASN A 982 -56.82 6.49 -21.92
N GLN A 983 -57.77 5.93 -22.68
CA GLN A 983 -59.23 6.19 -22.55
C GLN A 983 -60.06 4.90 -22.63
N TRP A 984 -61.30 4.96 -22.12
CA TRP A 984 -62.30 3.90 -22.34
C TRP A 984 -62.98 4.11 -23.69
N ILE A 985 -62.88 3.12 -24.57
CA ILE A 985 -63.55 3.08 -25.87
C ILE A 985 -64.62 1.97 -25.88
N PRO A 986 -65.67 2.06 -26.72
CA PRO A 986 -66.62 0.96 -26.87
C PRO A 986 -65.93 -0.35 -27.31
N GLU A 987 -66.50 -1.50 -26.95
CA GLU A 987 -66.01 -2.82 -27.40
C GLU A 987 -66.12 -3.03 -28.92
#